data_AF-A0A1I7K8E3-F1
#
_entry.id   AF-A0A1I7K8E3-F1
#
_cell.length_a   1.000
_cell.length_b   1.000
_cell.length_c   1.000
_cell.angle_alpha   90.00
_cell.angle_beta   90.00
_cell.angle_gamma   90.00
#
_symmetry.space_group_name_H-M   'P 1'
#
loop_
_entity.id
_entity.type
_entity.pdbx_description
1 polymer ?
#
loop_
_entity_poly.entity_id
_entity_poly.type
_entity_poly.pdbx_seq_one_letter_code
_entity_poly.pdbx_strand_id
1 'polypeptide(L)'
;MKIAIMTWFSYGNYGTLLQAYALSQVLKDEGHTADIIRYYPKKPAVDADDRGLFLKILDRSYKEVQNIINPQILNDRYDELFEPFADKFLTFTKECENLSDLKNVVNEYDVFICGSDQIWTQENFDSHYFLDFVEKRKKTISYAPSMGAGCFKNYIYEEKIKKLVHNIDYVSVREESSTRLLKAFEKEIIRVVDPTLLLSSKVWEDTFCLKESDTHEKSYALLFFLGRNNKSWKTAYELARKKNLKIKVIPAYKKDFGRKVDVEKKVDPKKFMELIKNASLVCTDSFHGIIFSIIFEKDFLAFERFKGKHYLNQNNRIYDLLNSIMLTDRIVQGNINIEISKIDYSKKKEYLLQKIGQSKSFLFSSLSEIAGNIVNEKKEFSIRDCKSTCIGCGACLYNCPTNAINIKLENDGFFRAELNQEKCIHCNKCIEVCPFTGAVGANSLVKNKLYAYQDCDETLESTSSGGAAYRISEILLRRGYTIIGCTYDYDGNIAKHIVVREEKKISLLKGSKYIQSFFADVFEYIGLNNEPIVVFGTPCQVSAVKKSFPERENIIYIELICHGVPTYNLFNKYLNYLRENKKVIGEIEKISFRDKKRGWSTDMYIKSDGKFYHGINTKDPFFKMFISGVCYSGACYECRWREKSSADLRLGDFWGGKFRKDKLGVSMVIPNSVKGEEIVTMLKNYEEKKIFLEQDISDYYRSQQVYNLKKPLHYEEIIDGLQKEDCNLEKIVKKYADPVCRKNSFYDKVLRIYGKKK
;
A
#
# COMPACT_ATOMS: atom_id res chain seq x y z
N MET A 1 3.67 -7.63 -28.54
CA MET A 1 4.00 -6.65 -27.47
C MET A 1 4.22 -7.39 -26.16
N LYS A 2 4.97 -6.80 -25.24
CA LYS A 2 5.05 -7.23 -23.84
C LYS A 2 3.99 -6.49 -23.03
N ILE A 3 3.08 -7.23 -22.39
CA ILE A 3 1.94 -6.69 -21.65
C ILE A 3 2.06 -7.03 -20.17
N ALA A 4 1.86 -6.03 -19.31
CA ALA A 4 1.75 -6.21 -17.87
C ALA A 4 0.30 -6.04 -17.41
N ILE A 5 -0.20 -6.98 -16.60
CA ILE A 5 -1.58 -7.01 -16.11
C ILE A 5 -1.61 -6.70 -14.61
N MET A 6 -2.28 -5.62 -14.22
CA MET A 6 -2.56 -5.25 -12.83
C MET A 6 -3.94 -5.77 -12.42
N THR A 7 -3.97 -6.81 -11.59
CA THR A 7 -5.22 -7.40 -11.10
C THR A 7 -5.02 -8.09 -9.76
N TRP A 8 -6.10 -8.44 -9.08
CA TRP A 8 -5.99 -9.38 -7.97
C TRP A 8 -5.74 -10.77 -8.55
N PHE A 9 -4.76 -11.48 -8.00
CA PHE A 9 -4.44 -12.86 -8.39
C PHE A 9 -4.25 -13.79 -7.17
N SER A 10 -4.08 -13.24 -5.97
CA SER A 10 -3.86 -13.96 -4.71
C SER A 10 -5.14 -14.00 -3.83
N TYR A 11 -5.04 -14.43 -2.57
CA TYR A 11 -6.12 -14.51 -1.55
C TYR A 11 -7.01 -15.76 -1.56
N GLY A 12 -6.58 -16.87 -2.16
CA GLY A 12 -7.35 -18.13 -2.14
C GLY A 12 -8.75 -18.00 -2.75
N ASN A 13 -8.93 -17.10 -3.74
CA ASN A 13 -10.20 -16.86 -4.43
C ASN A 13 -10.14 -17.41 -5.86
N TYR A 14 -11.00 -18.39 -6.16
CA TYR A 14 -11.05 -19.05 -7.48
C TYR A 14 -11.27 -18.06 -8.62
N GLY A 15 -12.20 -17.11 -8.43
CA GLY A 15 -12.55 -16.15 -9.45
C GLY A 15 -11.40 -15.24 -9.81
N THR A 16 -10.78 -14.67 -8.77
CA THR A 16 -9.61 -13.79 -8.85
C THR A 16 -8.47 -14.41 -9.65
N LEU A 17 -8.16 -15.69 -9.41
CA LEU A 17 -7.09 -16.39 -10.11
C LEU A 17 -7.48 -16.80 -11.55
N LEU A 18 -8.68 -17.34 -11.75
CA LEU A 18 -9.12 -17.84 -13.05
C LEU A 18 -9.37 -16.71 -14.07
N GLN A 19 -9.85 -15.54 -13.63
CA GLN A 19 -9.97 -14.37 -14.52
C GLN A 19 -8.60 -13.83 -14.95
N ALA A 20 -7.60 -13.85 -14.06
CA ALA A 20 -6.24 -13.45 -14.38
C ALA A 20 -5.61 -14.39 -15.41
N TYR A 21 -5.82 -15.70 -15.25
CA TYR A 21 -5.43 -16.70 -16.24
C TYR A 21 -6.12 -16.46 -17.58
N ALA A 22 -7.44 -16.26 -17.59
CA ALA A 22 -8.20 -16.13 -18.82
C ALA A 22 -7.76 -14.92 -19.65
N LEU A 23 -7.57 -13.76 -19.02
CA LEU A 23 -7.06 -12.57 -19.72
C LEU A 23 -5.64 -12.80 -20.25
N SER A 24 -4.76 -13.39 -19.44
CA SER A 24 -3.38 -13.70 -19.84
C SER A 24 -3.35 -14.66 -21.03
N GLN A 25 -4.20 -15.70 -21.03
CA GLN A 25 -4.27 -16.68 -22.11
C GLN A 25 -4.80 -16.06 -23.40
N VAL A 26 -5.85 -15.24 -23.35
CA VAL A 26 -6.38 -14.55 -24.53
C VAL A 26 -5.32 -13.68 -25.18
N LEU A 27 -4.51 -12.97 -24.40
CA LEU A 27 -3.42 -12.14 -24.92
C LEU A 27 -2.28 -12.99 -25.52
N LYS A 28 -1.98 -14.15 -24.93
CA LYS A 28 -0.99 -15.10 -25.45
C LYS A 28 -1.44 -15.72 -26.77
N ASP A 29 -2.72 -16.06 -26.90
CA ASP A 29 -3.32 -16.59 -28.13
C ASP A 29 -3.23 -15.58 -29.29
N GLU A 30 -3.29 -14.28 -29.00
CA GLU A 30 -3.05 -13.18 -29.97
C GLU A 30 -1.56 -12.85 -30.19
N GLY A 31 -0.64 -13.71 -29.72
CA GLY A 31 0.80 -13.58 -29.96
C GLY A 31 1.50 -12.51 -29.10
N HIS A 32 0.97 -12.18 -27.93
CA HIS A 32 1.62 -11.27 -26.97
C HIS A 32 2.21 -12.03 -25.77
N THR A 33 3.15 -11.41 -25.06
CA THR A 33 3.53 -11.89 -23.71
C THR A 33 2.69 -11.14 -22.69
N ALA A 34 2.26 -11.84 -21.63
CA ALA A 34 1.36 -11.29 -20.64
C ALA A 34 1.82 -11.73 -19.25
N ASP A 35 2.34 -10.79 -18.46
CA ASP A 35 2.79 -11.03 -17.10
C ASP A 35 1.89 -10.31 -16.10
N ILE A 36 1.54 -10.99 -15.00
CA ILE A 36 0.82 -10.39 -13.88
C ILE A 36 1.81 -9.56 -13.06
N ILE A 37 1.46 -8.30 -12.79
CA ILE A 37 2.20 -7.46 -11.85
C ILE A 37 2.04 -8.06 -10.45
N ARG A 38 3.14 -8.55 -9.88
CA ARG A 38 3.17 -9.17 -8.55
C ARG A 38 3.11 -8.10 -7.44
N TYR A 39 1.97 -7.41 -7.37
CA TYR A 39 1.64 -6.37 -6.40
C TYR A 39 0.51 -6.84 -5.48
N TYR A 40 0.73 -6.78 -4.16
CA TYR A 40 -0.26 -7.18 -3.17
C TYR A 40 -0.95 -5.95 -2.58
N PRO A 41 -2.29 -5.89 -2.57
CA PRO A 41 -3.02 -4.73 -2.07
C PRO A 41 -2.69 -4.39 -0.62
N LYS A 42 -2.36 -3.12 -0.36
CA LYS A 42 -2.17 -2.60 0.99
C LYS A 42 -3.51 -2.50 1.72
N LYS A 43 -3.53 -2.67 3.06
CA LYS A 43 -4.74 -2.54 3.90
C LYS A 43 -5.54 -1.25 3.56
N PRO A 44 -6.89 -1.26 3.69
CA PRO A 44 -7.74 -0.15 3.26
C PRO A 44 -7.45 1.18 3.99
N ALA A 45 -7.65 2.31 3.29
CA ALA A 45 -7.39 3.64 3.84
C ALA A 45 -8.39 3.95 4.96
N VAL A 46 -7.97 4.71 5.97
CA VAL A 46 -8.89 5.19 7.01
C VAL A 46 -9.58 6.44 6.48
N ASP A 47 -10.90 6.37 6.37
CA ASP A 47 -11.77 7.52 6.09
C ASP A 47 -12.03 8.29 7.41
N ALA A 48 -11.77 9.59 7.41
CA ALA A 48 -11.88 10.44 8.60
C ALA A 48 -13.32 10.94 8.83
N ASP A 49 -14.16 11.02 7.79
CA ASP A 49 -15.57 11.49 7.86
C ASP A 49 -16.56 10.33 8.07
N ASP A 50 -16.09 9.17 8.54
CA ASP A 50 -16.97 8.05 8.87
C ASP A 50 -17.71 8.32 10.20
N ARG A 51 -18.75 9.17 10.16
CA ARG A 51 -19.58 9.62 11.30
C ARG A 51 -20.26 8.48 12.08
N GLY A 52 -20.16 7.23 11.61
CA GLY A 52 -20.57 6.01 12.29
C GLY A 52 -19.45 5.26 13.01
N LEU A 53 -18.28 5.88 13.25
CA LEU A 53 -17.06 5.21 13.74
C LEU A 53 -17.28 4.35 15.00
N PHE A 54 -18.11 4.78 15.95
CA PHE A 54 -18.38 4.02 17.18
C PHE A 54 -19.25 2.76 16.93
N LEU A 55 -20.31 2.90 16.12
CA LEU A 55 -21.18 1.78 15.72
C LEU A 55 -20.48 0.81 14.76
N LYS A 56 -19.61 1.31 13.89
CA LYS A 56 -18.77 0.51 13.00
C LYS A 56 -17.59 -0.14 13.71
N ILE A 57 -17.03 0.45 14.77
CA ILE A 57 -16.07 -0.24 15.64
C ILE A 57 -16.78 -1.42 16.31
N LEU A 58 -18.02 -1.27 16.78
CA LEU A 58 -18.81 -2.40 17.30
C LEU A 58 -19.14 -3.45 16.23
N ASP A 59 -19.51 -3.05 15.00
CA ASP A 59 -19.80 -3.97 13.89
C ASP A 59 -18.54 -4.64 13.30
N ARG A 60 -17.40 -3.95 13.31
CA ARG A 60 -16.08 -4.48 12.90
C ARG A 60 -15.48 -5.35 13.98
N SER A 61 -15.66 -5.00 15.27
CA SER A 61 -15.36 -5.87 16.42
C SER A 61 -16.28 -7.09 16.41
N TYR A 62 -17.54 -6.95 16.05
CA TYR A 62 -18.48 -8.07 15.88
C TYR A 62 -18.11 -8.96 14.70
N LYS A 63 -17.69 -8.39 13.56
CA LYS A 63 -17.17 -9.16 12.41
C LYS A 63 -15.82 -9.82 12.71
N GLU A 64 -14.93 -9.18 13.46
CA GLU A 64 -13.67 -9.75 13.95
C GLU A 64 -13.94 -10.86 14.98
N VAL A 65 -14.85 -10.65 15.93
CA VAL A 65 -15.35 -11.67 16.88
C VAL A 65 -16.04 -12.81 16.14
N GLN A 66 -16.86 -12.55 15.12
CA GLN A 66 -17.45 -13.60 14.28
C GLN A 66 -16.43 -14.30 13.39
N ASN A 67 -15.35 -13.64 12.97
CA ASN A 67 -14.22 -14.27 12.27
C ASN A 67 -13.33 -15.06 13.24
N ILE A 68 -13.32 -14.74 14.52
CA ILE A 68 -12.73 -15.56 15.58
C ILE A 68 -13.62 -16.80 15.86
N ILE A 69 -14.94 -16.62 15.90
CA ILE A 69 -15.92 -17.69 16.18
C ILE A 69 -16.12 -18.64 14.98
N ASN A 70 -16.13 -18.12 13.75
CA ASN A 70 -16.25 -18.89 12.52
C ASN A 70 -15.45 -18.21 11.38
N PRO A 71 -14.12 -18.38 11.38
CA PRO A 71 -13.27 -17.80 10.35
C PRO A 71 -13.69 -18.31 8.97
N GLN A 72 -13.64 -17.40 7.99
CA GLN A 72 -13.50 -17.83 6.60
C GLN A 72 -12.30 -18.75 6.51
N ILE A 73 -12.37 -19.73 5.63
CA ILE A 73 -11.22 -20.58 5.35
C ILE A 73 -10.26 -19.71 4.52
N LEU A 74 -9.52 -18.85 5.20
CA LEU A 74 -8.52 -17.96 4.64
C LEU A 74 -7.24 -18.15 5.43
N ASN A 75 -6.31 -18.88 4.80
CA ASN A 75 -4.94 -18.46 4.49
C ASN A 75 -4.03 -19.69 4.43
N ASP A 76 -3.64 -20.30 5.54
CA ASP A 76 -2.46 -21.17 5.49
C ASP A 76 -2.58 -22.42 4.59
N ARG A 77 -3.75 -23.08 4.49
CA ARG A 77 -3.95 -24.27 3.63
C ARG A 77 -4.42 -23.97 2.20
N TYR A 78 -4.92 -22.77 1.94
CA TYR A 78 -5.44 -22.38 0.63
C TYR A 78 -4.33 -21.73 -0.21
N ASP A 79 -3.42 -20.99 0.40
CA ASP A 79 -2.24 -20.47 -0.29
C ASP A 79 -1.40 -21.65 -0.85
N GLU A 80 -1.27 -22.75 -0.10
CA GLU A 80 -0.63 -24.01 -0.55
C GLU A 80 -1.31 -24.67 -1.78
N LEU A 81 -2.60 -24.41 -2.04
CA LEU A 81 -3.34 -24.98 -3.19
C LEU A 81 -3.39 -24.01 -4.38
N PHE A 82 -3.34 -22.70 -4.13
CA PHE A 82 -3.53 -21.67 -5.14
C PHE A 82 -2.21 -21.14 -5.69
N GLU A 83 -1.18 -20.97 -4.85
CA GLU A 83 0.14 -20.50 -5.29
C GLU A 83 0.77 -21.45 -6.30
N PRO A 84 0.81 -22.80 -6.10
CA PRO A 84 1.35 -23.70 -7.12
C PRO A 84 0.57 -23.66 -8.45
N PHE A 85 -0.74 -23.40 -8.39
CA PHE A 85 -1.54 -23.22 -9.60
C PHE A 85 -1.17 -21.90 -10.29
N ALA A 86 -1.06 -20.81 -9.53
CA ALA A 86 -0.70 -19.50 -10.03
C ALA A 86 0.69 -19.53 -10.68
N ASP A 87 1.72 -20.01 -9.98
CA ASP A 87 3.09 -20.11 -10.49
C ASP A 87 3.21 -21.04 -11.72
N LYS A 88 2.31 -22.02 -11.86
CA LYS A 88 2.31 -22.93 -13.03
C LYS A 88 1.70 -22.30 -14.28
N PHE A 89 0.62 -21.53 -14.15
CA PHE A 89 -0.19 -21.07 -15.28
C PHE A 89 -0.10 -19.57 -15.56
N LEU A 90 0.45 -18.79 -14.62
CA LEU A 90 0.69 -17.35 -14.76
C LEU A 90 2.19 -17.09 -14.79
N THR A 91 2.56 -16.04 -15.50
CA THR A 91 3.90 -15.45 -15.45
C THR A 91 3.81 -14.14 -14.69
N PHE A 92 4.86 -13.78 -13.96
CA PHE A 92 4.84 -12.66 -13.03
C PHE A 92 6.02 -11.72 -13.27
N THR A 93 5.79 -10.43 -13.00
CA THR A 93 6.88 -9.47 -12.79
C THR A 93 7.67 -9.83 -11.52
N LYS A 94 8.77 -9.13 -11.29
CA LYS A 94 9.36 -9.05 -9.94
C LYS A 94 8.32 -8.51 -8.95
N GLU A 95 8.44 -8.93 -7.69
CA GLU A 95 7.57 -8.47 -6.62
C GLU A 95 7.64 -6.95 -6.46
N CYS A 96 6.47 -6.32 -6.35
CA CYS A 96 6.32 -4.88 -6.23
C CYS A 96 5.65 -4.55 -4.88
N GLU A 97 6.38 -3.92 -3.97
CA GLU A 97 5.84 -3.54 -2.65
C GLU A 97 5.36 -2.07 -2.60
N ASN A 98 5.97 -1.22 -3.43
CA ASN A 98 5.77 0.22 -3.41
C ASN A 98 5.82 0.81 -4.83
N LEU A 99 5.44 2.09 -4.94
CA LEU A 99 5.41 2.82 -6.20
C LEU A 99 6.73 2.80 -6.97
N SER A 100 7.88 2.70 -6.29
CA SER A 100 9.18 2.66 -6.98
C SER A 100 9.39 1.35 -7.71
N ASP A 101 8.98 0.23 -7.09
CA ASP A 101 9.07 -1.09 -7.74
C ASP A 101 8.12 -1.15 -8.94
N LEU A 102 6.90 -0.60 -8.79
CA LEU A 102 5.95 -0.47 -9.90
C LEU A 102 6.49 0.37 -11.06
N LYS A 103 7.17 1.50 -10.76
CA LYS A 103 7.80 2.34 -11.79
C LYS A 103 8.97 1.63 -12.49
N ASN A 104 9.71 0.80 -11.78
CA ASN A 104 10.79 0.03 -12.39
C ASN A 104 10.25 -0.97 -13.44
N VAL A 105 9.06 -1.55 -13.20
CA VAL A 105 8.37 -2.41 -14.17
C VAL A 105 7.95 -1.64 -15.43
N VAL A 106 7.66 -0.34 -15.36
CA VAL A 106 7.14 0.46 -16.50
C VAL A 106 8.03 0.38 -17.75
N ASN A 107 9.34 0.30 -17.57
CA ASN A 107 10.30 0.26 -18.68
C ASN A 107 10.43 -1.12 -19.34
N GLU A 108 9.97 -2.19 -18.70
CA GLU A 108 10.10 -3.57 -19.18
C GLU A 108 8.96 -4.00 -20.13
N TYR A 109 7.88 -3.20 -20.19
CA TYR A 109 6.65 -3.53 -20.90
C TYR A 109 6.19 -2.43 -21.86
N ASP A 110 5.44 -2.82 -22.88
CA ASP A 110 4.89 -1.92 -23.91
C ASP A 110 3.54 -1.35 -23.49
N VAL A 111 2.69 -2.19 -22.89
CA VAL A 111 1.29 -1.87 -22.56
C VAL A 111 0.94 -2.38 -21.16
N PHE A 112 0.10 -1.62 -20.46
CA PHE A 112 -0.40 -1.97 -19.14
C PHE A 112 -1.92 -2.15 -19.17
N ILE A 113 -2.40 -3.27 -18.64
CA ILE A 113 -3.84 -3.57 -18.56
C ILE A 113 -4.24 -3.73 -17.09
N CYS A 114 -5.34 -3.11 -16.65
CA CYS A 114 -5.91 -3.37 -15.32
C CYS A 114 -7.30 -4.02 -15.42
N GLY A 115 -7.60 -4.94 -14.50
CA GLY A 115 -8.90 -5.64 -14.41
C GLY A 115 -8.76 -7.16 -14.37
N SER A 116 -9.81 -7.96 -14.26
CA SER A 116 -11.25 -7.64 -14.31
C SER A 116 -11.98 -7.75 -12.96
N ASP A 117 -11.33 -8.22 -11.90
CA ASP A 117 -12.02 -8.41 -10.62
C ASP A 117 -12.44 -7.07 -9.95
N GLN A 118 -12.87 -7.11 -8.69
CA GLN A 118 -13.32 -5.93 -7.93
C GLN A 118 -12.20 -4.96 -7.53
N ILE A 119 -11.21 -4.78 -8.40
CA ILE A 119 -10.01 -3.98 -8.14
C ILE A 119 -10.29 -2.48 -8.01
N TRP A 120 -11.46 -2.01 -8.47
CA TRP A 120 -11.92 -0.61 -8.34
C TRP A 120 -12.90 -0.41 -7.17
N THR A 121 -12.94 -1.35 -6.23
CA THR A 121 -13.82 -1.25 -5.05
C THR A 121 -13.41 -0.12 -4.12
N GLN A 122 -14.40 0.59 -3.57
CA GLN A 122 -14.19 1.69 -2.62
C GLN A 122 -13.76 1.22 -1.23
N GLU A 123 -14.05 -0.04 -0.86
CA GLU A 123 -13.67 -0.58 0.45
C GLU A 123 -12.18 -0.84 0.57
N ASN A 124 -11.55 -1.28 -0.52
CA ASN A 124 -10.11 -1.54 -0.63
C ASN A 124 -9.48 -0.62 -1.68
N PHE A 125 -9.94 0.64 -1.76
CA PHE A 125 -9.47 1.60 -2.75
C PHE A 125 -7.95 1.75 -2.70
N ASP A 126 -7.30 1.49 -3.83
CA ASP A 126 -5.86 1.62 -4.02
C ASP A 126 -5.65 2.11 -5.46
N SER A 127 -5.02 3.28 -5.60
CA SER A 127 -4.92 3.97 -6.89
C SER A 127 -4.01 3.24 -7.88
N HIS A 128 -3.12 2.35 -7.41
CA HIS A 128 -2.25 1.56 -8.29
C HIS A 128 -3.05 0.58 -9.17
N TYR A 129 -4.24 0.14 -8.75
CA TYR A 129 -5.16 -0.66 -9.60
C TYR A 129 -5.83 0.13 -10.72
N PHE A 130 -5.59 1.43 -10.79
CA PHE A 130 -5.97 2.30 -11.91
C PHE A 130 -4.76 2.67 -12.78
N LEU A 131 -3.62 2.00 -12.58
CA LEU A 131 -2.38 2.24 -13.33
C LEU A 131 -1.83 3.67 -13.16
N ASP A 132 -2.05 4.29 -11.99
CA ASP A 132 -1.59 5.66 -11.69
C ASP A 132 -0.06 5.85 -11.68
N PHE A 133 0.68 4.74 -11.69
CA PHE A 133 2.13 4.68 -11.78
C PHE A 133 2.64 4.62 -13.22
N VAL A 134 1.75 4.36 -14.19
CA VAL A 134 2.08 4.30 -15.61
C VAL A 134 2.08 5.74 -16.16
N GLU A 135 3.24 6.17 -16.65
CA GLU A 135 3.41 7.51 -17.23
C GLU A 135 2.61 7.65 -18.53
N LYS A 136 2.16 8.88 -18.84
CA LYS A 136 1.36 9.20 -20.05
C LYS A 136 2.00 8.78 -21.39
N ARG A 137 3.29 8.43 -21.40
CA ARG A 137 3.99 7.92 -22.59
C ARG A 137 3.68 6.46 -22.90
N LYS A 138 3.21 5.68 -21.92
CA LYS A 138 2.79 4.29 -22.10
C LYS A 138 1.28 4.26 -22.18
N LYS A 139 0.76 3.30 -22.96
CA LYS A 139 -0.67 3.15 -23.16
C LYS A 139 -1.27 2.18 -22.13
N THR A 140 -2.44 2.56 -21.66
CA THR A 140 -3.15 1.88 -20.57
C THR A 140 -4.54 1.44 -21.01
N ILE A 141 -4.92 0.21 -20.65
CA ILE A 141 -6.24 -0.34 -20.95
C ILE A 141 -6.87 -0.78 -19.63
N SER A 142 -8.13 -0.45 -19.38
CA SER A 142 -8.93 -1.18 -18.40
C SER A 142 -9.73 -2.27 -19.11
N TYR A 143 -9.55 -3.52 -18.71
CA TYR A 143 -10.35 -4.64 -19.20
C TYR A 143 -11.27 -5.17 -18.10
N ALA A 144 -12.55 -4.84 -18.21
CA ALA A 144 -13.60 -5.35 -17.33
C ALA A 144 -13.39 -5.16 -15.80
N PRO A 145 -12.68 -4.16 -15.25
CA PRO A 145 -12.64 -3.97 -13.80
C PRO A 145 -14.05 -3.70 -13.22
N SER A 146 -14.21 -4.05 -11.96
CA SER A 146 -15.47 -3.94 -11.24
C SER A 146 -15.37 -3.03 -10.03
N MET A 147 -16.34 -2.11 -9.89
CA MET A 147 -16.48 -1.28 -8.69
C MET A 147 -17.19 -2.03 -7.55
N GLY A 148 -17.96 -3.07 -7.88
CA GLY A 148 -18.72 -3.87 -6.92
C GLY A 148 -19.88 -3.16 -6.23
N ALA A 149 -20.11 -1.88 -6.51
CA ALA A 149 -21.11 -1.02 -5.89
C ALA A 149 -21.89 -0.25 -6.96
N GLY A 150 -23.18 -0.04 -6.74
CA GLY A 150 -24.05 0.75 -7.62
C GLY A 150 -24.03 2.26 -7.35
N CYS A 151 -23.23 2.75 -6.39
CA CYS A 151 -23.06 4.17 -6.07
C CYS A 151 -21.71 4.47 -5.42
N PHE A 152 -21.30 5.75 -5.45
CA PHE A 152 -20.16 6.25 -4.69
C PHE A 152 -20.51 6.37 -3.20
N LYS A 153 -19.53 6.10 -2.34
CA LYS A 153 -19.63 6.17 -0.88
C LYS A 153 -19.70 7.63 -0.40
N ASN A 154 -18.93 8.51 -1.04
CA ASN A 154 -18.96 9.96 -0.85
C ASN A 154 -18.34 10.65 -2.08
N TYR A 155 -18.43 11.98 -2.12
CA TYR A 155 -17.94 12.81 -3.24
C TYR A 155 -16.43 12.66 -3.49
N ILE A 156 -15.63 12.28 -2.50
CA ILE A 156 -14.16 12.18 -2.65
C ILE A 156 -13.78 10.90 -3.37
N TYR A 157 -14.46 9.77 -3.05
CA TYR A 157 -14.31 8.56 -3.86
C TYR A 157 -14.74 8.82 -5.30
N GLU A 158 -15.84 9.56 -5.49
CA GLU A 158 -16.29 9.97 -6.81
C GLU A 158 -15.20 10.77 -7.54
N GLU A 159 -14.73 11.90 -7.01
CA GLU A 159 -13.71 12.73 -7.64
C GLU A 159 -12.42 11.96 -7.94
N LYS A 160 -11.92 11.16 -6.99
CA LYS A 160 -10.66 10.41 -7.14
C LYS A 160 -10.76 9.29 -8.16
N ILE A 161 -11.76 8.42 -8.03
CA ILE A 161 -11.99 7.34 -9.00
C ILE A 161 -12.19 7.97 -10.36
N LYS A 162 -12.93 9.08 -10.42
CA LYS A 162 -13.18 9.71 -11.71
C LYS A 162 -11.90 10.20 -12.38
N LYS A 163 -11.07 10.94 -11.63
CA LYS A 163 -9.77 11.42 -12.10
C LYS A 163 -8.84 10.27 -12.55
N LEU A 164 -8.84 9.16 -11.81
CA LEU A 164 -8.01 8.00 -12.14
C LEU A 164 -8.48 7.30 -13.41
N VAL A 165 -9.78 7.06 -13.56
CA VAL A 165 -10.35 6.45 -14.78
C VAL A 165 -10.11 7.33 -16.00
N HIS A 166 -10.20 8.65 -15.86
CA HIS A 166 -9.92 9.58 -16.96
C HIS A 166 -8.50 9.44 -17.52
N ASN A 167 -7.52 9.09 -16.68
CA ASN A 167 -6.12 8.93 -17.08
C ASN A 167 -5.83 7.61 -17.82
N ILE A 168 -6.77 6.67 -17.86
CA ILE A 168 -6.61 5.39 -18.58
C ILE A 168 -6.97 5.60 -20.05
N ASP A 169 -6.13 5.20 -21.00
CA ASP A 169 -6.30 5.49 -22.44
C ASP A 169 -7.55 4.82 -23.04
N TYR A 170 -7.76 3.52 -22.80
CA TYR A 170 -8.92 2.78 -23.28
C TYR A 170 -9.68 2.18 -22.11
N VAL A 171 -10.95 2.57 -21.96
CA VAL A 171 -11.73 2.25 -20.75
C VAL A 171 -12.84 1.27 -21.08
N SER A 172 -12.75 0.09 -20.47
CA SER A 172 -13.91 -0.79 -20.34
C SER A 172 -14.21 -1.13 -18.89
N VAL A 173 -15.45 -1.55 -18.63
CA VAL A 173 -15.92 -2.01 -17.31
C VAL A 173 -16.82 -3.22 -17.47
N ARG A 174 -16.96 -4.02 -16.40
CA ARG A 174 -17.75 -5.26 -16.44
C ARG A 174 -19.25 -5.03 -16.31
N GLU A 175 -19.66 -4.12 -15.44
CA GLU A 175 -21.07 -3.92 -15.10
C GLU A 175 -21.68 -2.66 -15.72
N GLU A 176 -22.96 -2.73 -16.11
CA GLU A 176 -23.73 -1.58 -16.61
C GLU A 176 -23.94 -0.52 -15.51
N SER A 177 -24.05 -0.95 -14.26
CA SER A 177 -24.04 -0.06 -13.10
C SER A 177 -22.76 0.77 -13.00
N SER A 178 -21.59 0.16 -13.23
CA SER A 178 -20.30 0.85 -13.27
C SER A 178 -20.26 1.87 -14.41
N THR A 179 -20.72 1.50 -15.61
CA THR A 179 -20.83 2.43 -16.75
C THR A 179 -21.68 3.65 -16.39
N ARG A 180 -22.84 3.45 -15.73
CA ARG A 180 -23.73 4.56 -15.32
C ARG A 180 -23.09 5.52 -14.32
N LEU A 181 -22.31 5.01 -13.36
CA LEU A 181 -21.57 5.85 -12.41
C LEU A 181 -20.47 6.67 -13.08
N LEU A 182 -19.88 6.11 -14.13
CA LEU A 182 -18.83 6.72 -14.90
C LEU A 182 -19.33 7.38 -16.20
N LYS A 183 -20.65 7.60 -16.38
CA LYS A 183 -21.20 8.24 -17.59
C LYS A 183 -20.99 9.75 -17.65
N ALA A 184 -20.60 10.38 -16.54
CA ALA A 184 -20.39 11.83 -16.46
C ALA A 184 -19.06 12.31 -17.10
N PHE A 185 -18.53 11.60 -18.10
CA PHE A 185 -17.25 11.89 -18.74
C PHE A 185 -17.41 12.05 -20.24
N GLU A 186 -16.51 12.84 -20.83
CA GLU A 186 -16.33 12.98 -22.27
C GLU A 186 -15.61 11.77 -22.92
N LYS A 187 -15.38 10.68 -22.16
CA LYS A 187 -14.65 9.50 -22.62
C LYS A 187 -15.59 8.32 -22.83
N GLU A 188 -15.44 7.63 -23.95
CA GLU A 188 -16.20 6.41 -24.24
C GLU A 188 -15.83 5.30 -23.25
N ILE A 189 -16.84 4.70 -22.63
CA ILE A 189 -16.68 3.57 -21.69
C ILE A 189 -17.43 2.38 -22.26
N ILE A 190 -16.69 1.34 -22.62
CA ILE A 190 -17.24 0.13 -23.21
C ILE A 190 -17.60 -0.87 -22.11
N ARG A 191 -18.80 -1.46 -22.19
CA ARG A 191 -19.16 -2.59 -21.34
C ARG A 191 -18.69 -3.89 -21.99
N VAL A 192 -17.90 -4.67 -21.27
CA VAL A 192 -17.32 -5.94 -21.73
C VAL A 192 -17.65 -7.09 -20.79
N VAL A 193 -17.51 -8.32 -21.27
CA VAL A 193 -17.67 -9.53 -20.43
C VAL A 193 -16.45 -9.79 -19.56
N ASP A 194 -16.64 -10.54 -18.49
CA ASP A 194 -15.55 -11.06 -17.67
C ASP A 194 -14.57 -11.89 -18.53
N PRO A 195 -13.24 -11.79 -18.33
CA PRO A 195 -12.24 -12.51 -19.11
C PRO A 195 -12.48 -14.02 -19.19
N THR A 196 -13.04 -14.62 -18.13
CA THR A 196 -13.31 -16.05 -18.10
C THR A 196 -14.26 -16.51 -19.21
N LEU A 197 -15.16 -15.64 -19.68
CA LEU A 197 -16.10 -15.91 -20.78
C LEU A 197 -15.46 -15.76 -22.17
N LEU A 198 -14.26 -15.18 -22.28
CA LEU A 198 -13.56 -15.05 -23.56
C LEU A 198 -12.99 -16.39 -24.06
N LEU A 199 -12.80 -17.34 -23.14
CA LEU A 199 -12.35 -18.70 -23.40
C LEU A 199 -13.54 -19.64 -23.47
N SER A 200 -13.53 -20.55 -24.45
CA SER A 200 -14.56 -21.58 -24.58
C SER A 200 -14.40 -22.66 -23.52
N SER A 201 -15.47 -23.42 -23.24
CA SER A 201 -15.42 -24.58 -22.36
C SER A 201 -14.31 -25.56 -22.74
N LYS A 202 -14.15 -25.82 -24.04
CA LYS A 202 -13.10 -26.70 -24.56
C LYS A 202 -11.69 -26.24 -24.17
N VAL A 203 -11.40 -24.94 -24.22
CA VAL A 203 -10.09 -24.42 -23.80
C VAL A 203 -9.83 -24.70 -22.32
N TRP A 204 -10.84 -24.48 -21.45
CA TRP A 204 -10.74 -24.83 -20.03
C TRP A 204 -10.52 -26.32 -19.81
N GLU A 205 -11.25 -27.17 -20.54
CA GLU A 205 -11.17 -28.62 -20.42
C GLU A 205 -9.80 -29.15 -20.84
N ASP A 206 -9.30 -28.71 -22.00
CA ASP A 206 -8.04 -29.17 -22.58
C ASP A 206 -6.85 -28.67 -21.74
N THR A 207 -6.81 -27.38 -21.38
CA THR A 207 -5.70 -26.78 -20.61
C THR A 207 -5.50 -27.46 -19.27
N PHE A 208 -6.60 -27.68 -18.53
CA PHE A 208 -6.53 -28.17 -17.15
C PHE A 208 -6.73 -29.69 -17.06
N CYS A 209 -6.95 -30.36 -18.20
CA CYS A 209 -7.31 -31.78 -18.29
C CYS A 209 -8.43 -32.12 -17.31
N LEU A 210 -9.56 -31.42 -17.43
CA LEU A 210 -10.69 -31.53 -16.51
C LEU A 210 -11.35 -32.90 -16.64
N LYS A 211 -11.38 -33.66 -15.54
CA LYS A 211 -11.95 -35.01 -15.55
C LYS A 211 -13.47 -34.98 -15.68
N GLU A 212 -14.00 -35.89 -16.48
CA GLU A 212 -15.39 -36.29 -16.39
C GLU A 212 -15.56 -37.31 -15.26
N SER A 213 -16.61 -37.14 -14.47
CA SER A 213 -17.01 -38.14 -13.49
C SER A 213 -17.86 -39.22 -14.16
N ASP A 214 -17.88 -40.43 -13.59
CA ASP A 214 -18.78 -41.49 -14.04
C ASP A 214 -20.26 -41.02 -13.99
N THR A 215 -21.10 -41.59 -14.85
CA THR A 215 -22.52 -41.19 -14.99
C THR A 215 -23.29 -41.26 -13.67
N HIS A 216 -22.97 -42.21 -12.79
CA HIS A 216 -23.56 -42.33 -11.45
C HIS A 216 -23.09 -41.24 -10.46
N GLU A 217 -21.93 -40.63 -10.70
CA GLU A 217 -21.43 -39.51 -9.90
C GLU A 217 -21.99 -38.16 -10.35
N LYS A 218 -22.54 -38.02 -11.57
CA LYS A 218 -23.09 -36.76 -12.10
C LYS A 218 -24.41 -36.31 -11.42
N SER A 219 -25.08 -37.17 -10.66
CA SER A 219 -26.38 -36.84 -10.02
C SER A 219 -26.24 -36.10 -8.67
N TYR A 220 -25.68 -34.89 -8.70
CA TYR A 220 -25.60 -34.03 -7.52
C TYR A 220 -25.91 -32.55 -7.79
N ALA A 221 -26.36 -31.88 -6.73
CA ALA A 221 -26.40 -30.45 -6.60
C ALA A 221 -25.13 -29.95 -5.90
N LEU A 222 -24.40 -29.04 -6.55
CA LEU A 222 -23.24 -28.36 -5.98
C LEU A 222 -23.69 -27.08 -5.26
N LEU A 223 -23.37 -26.97 -3.97
CA LEU A 223 -23.63 -25.77 -3.17
C LEU A 223 -22.32 -25.05 -2.88
N PHE A 224 -22.21 -23.80 -3.31
CA PHE A 224 -21.06 -22.94 -3.07
C PHE A 224 -21.51 -21.53 -2.70
N PHE A 225 -21.43 -21.17 -1.42
CA PHE A 225 -21.91 -19.88 -0.91
C PHE A 225 -20.81 -19.10 -0.18
N LEU A 226 -20.53 -17.89 -0.67
CA LEU A 226 -19.63 -16.91 -0.07
C LEU A 226 -20.33 -16.00 0.94
N GLY A 227 -21.67 -16.01 1.00
CA GLY A 227 -22.49 -15.30 1.97
C GLY A 227 -22.84 -16.14 3.21
N ARG A 228 -23.27 -15.46 4.28
CA ARG A 228 -23.70 -16.11 5.55
C ARG A 228 -25.22 -16.34 5.63
N ASN A 229 -25.95 -16.21 4.54
CA ASN A 229 -27.42 -16.28 4.54
C ASN A 229 -27.93 -17.72 4.72
N ASN A 230 -28.36 -18.07 5.93
CA ASN A 230 -28.90 -19.40 6.25
C ASN A 230 -30.18 -19.74 5.45
N LYS A 231 -30.94 -18.74 4.99
CA LYS A 231 -32.13 -18.97 4.15
C LYS A 231 -31.75 -19.55 2.79
N SER A 232 -30.68 -19.03 2.16
CA SER A 232 -30.17 -19.54 0.89
C SER A 232 -29.76 -21.01 1.00
N TRP A 233 -29.08 -21.38 2.08
CA TRP A 233 -28.75 -22.77 2.36
C TRP A 233 -29.99 -23.66 2.47
N LYS A 234 -30.97 -23.27 3.31
CA LYS A 234 -32.21 -24.04 3.50
C LYS A 234 -32.93 -24.28 2.16
N THR A 235 -33.11 -23.23 1.37
CA THR A 235 -33.75 -23.31 0.05
C THR A 235 -32.98 -24.23 -0.91
N ALA A 236 -31.65 -24.12 -0.95
CA ALA A 236 -30.83 -25.00 -1.81
C ALA A 236 -30.92 -26.48 -1.38
N TYR A 237 -30.96 -26.78 -0.08
CA TYR A 237 -31.17 -28.14 0.43
C TYR A 237 -32.54 -28.70 0.03
N GLU A 238 -33.59 -27.92 0.18
CA GLU A 238 -34.97 -28.34 -0.15
C GLU A 238 -35.11 -28.63 -1.65
N LEU A 239 -34.52 -27.79 -2.51
CA LEU A 239 -34.54 -27.97 -3.96
C LEU A 239 -33.74 -29.20 -4.41
N ALA A 240 -32.55 -29.41 -3.85
CA ALA A 240 -31.74 -30.60 -4.17
C ALA A 240 -32.48 -31.89 -3.78
N ARG A 241 -33.13 -31.92 -2.61
CA ARG A 241 -33.97 -33.05 -2.16
C ARG A 241 -35.17 -33.28 -3.05
N LYS A 242 -35.89 -32.21 -3.45
CA LYS A 242 -37.05 -32.30 -4.36
C LYS A 242 -36.67 -32.89 -5.71
N LYS A 243 -35.45 -32.64 -6.19
CA LYS A 243 -34.90 -33.20 -7.44
C LYS A 243 -34.17 -34.54 -7.27
N ASN A 244 -34.19 -35.14 -6.07
CA ASN A 244 -33.49 -36.39 -5.74
C ASN A 244 -31.99 -36.36 -6.09
N LEU A 245 -31.33 -35.22 -5.85
CA LEU A 245 -29.91 -35.03 -6.09
C LEU A 245 -29.10 -35.23 -4.81
N LYS A 246 -27.93 -35.88 -4.92
CA LYS A 246 -26.92 -35.84 -3.85
C LYS A 246 -26.44 -34.40 -3.66
N ILE A 247 -25.92 -34.05 -2.49
CA ILE A 247 -25.48 -32.67 -2.21
C ILE A 247 -23.98 -32.68 -1.97
N LYS A 248 -23.24 -31.94 -2.79
CA LYS A 248 -21.83 -31.63 -2.61
C LYS A 248 -21.64 -30.17 -2.23
N VAL A 249 -20.69 -29.89 -1.34
CA VAL A 249 -20.41 -28.54 -0.83
C VAL A 249 -18.95 -28.17 -1.04
N ILE A 250 -18.72 -26.99 -1.62
CA ILE A 250 -17.42 -26.31 -1.56
C ILE A 250 -17.45 -25.38 -0.33
N PRO A 251 -16.63 -25.64 0.70
CA PRO A 251 -16.69 -24.88 1.94
C PRO A 251 -16.05 -23.49 1.77
N ALA A 252 -16.71 -22.46 2.30
CA ALA A 252 -16.16 -21.10 2.38
C ALA A 252 -15.79 -20.70 3.82
N TYR A 253 -16.39 -21.38 4.81
CA TYR A 253 -16.21 -21.12 6.23
C TYR A 253 -15.92 -22.42 6.99
N LYS A 254 -15.19 -22.35 8.13
CA LYS A 254 -14.90 -23.55 8.93
C LYS A 254 -16.16 -24.32 9.35
N LYS A 255 -17.26 -23.64 9.65
CA LYS A 255 -18.55 -24.28 9.97
C LYS A 255 -19.10 -25.17 8.86
N ASP A 256 -18.73 -24.92 7.60
CA ASP A 256 -19.26 -25.69 6.47
C ASP A 256 -18.77 -27.14 6.50
N PHE A 257 -17.61 -27.42 7.10
CA PHE A 257 -17.13 -28.78 7.34
C PHE A 257 -18.01 -29.59 8.30
N GLY A 258 -18.80 -28.92 9.15
CA GLY A 258 -19.74 -29.57 10.08
C GLY A 258 -21.08 -29.97 9.43
N ARG A 259 -21.27 -29.70 8.13
CA ARG A 259 -22.51 -30.02 7.43
C ARG A 259 -22.60 -31.53 7.20
N LYS A 260 -23.76 -32.12 7.49
CA LYS A 260 -24.03 -33.55 7.31
C LYS A 260 -24.34 -33.93 5.85
N VAL A 261 -23.47 -33.51 4.93
CA VAL A 261 -23.51 -33.83 3.49
C VAL A 261 -22.09 -34.04 2.98
N ASP A 262 -21.93 -34.34 1.69
CA ASP A 262 -20.61 -34.47 1.08
C ASP A 262 -19.93 -33.08 1.00
N VAL A 263 -18.90 -32.86 1.82
CA VAL A 263 -18.17 -31.59 1.89
C VAL A 263 -16.75 -31.84 1.42
N GLU A 264 -16.36 -31.13 0.36
CA GLU A 264 -15.05 -31.27 -0.25
C GLU A 264 -13.98 -30.64 0.65
N LYS A 265 -12.96 -31.42 1.02
CA LYS A 265 -11.95 -31.01 2.02
C LYS A 265 -10.81 -30.16 1.44
N LYS A 266 -10.48 -30.40 0.18
CA LYS A 266 -9.40 -29.73 -0.55
C LYS A 266 -9.90 -29.46 -1.96
N VAL A 267 -10.14 -28.20 -2.26
CA VAL A 267 -10.63 -27.77 -3.57
C VAL A 267 -9.63 -26.75 -4.10
N ASP A 268 -8.81 -27.16 -5.04
CA ASP A 268 -7.95 -26.27 -5.82
C ASP A 268 -8.75 -25.69 -7.02
N PRO A 269 -8.19 -24.74 -7.79
CA PRO A 269 -8.89 -24.15 -8.93
C PRO A 269 -9.32 -25.16 -10.01
N LYS A 270 -8.52 -26.22 -10.23
CA LYS A 270 -8.89 -27.30 -11.15
C LYS A 270 -10.13 -28.05 -10.64
N LYS A 271 -10.09 -28.50 -9.39
CA LYS A 271 -11.18 -29.25 -8.74
C LYS A 271 -12.46 -28.42 -8.65
N PHE A 272 -12.34 -27.12 -8.42
CA PHE A 272 -13.46 -26.18 -8.48
C PHE A 272 -14.18 -26.25 -9.84
N MET A 273 -13.45 -26.20 -10.95
CA MET A 273 -14.02 -26.32 -12.29
C MET A 273 -14.61 -27.71 -12.54
N GLU A 274 -13.92 -28.79 -12.13
CA GLU A 274 -14.43 -30.16 -12.27
C GLU A 274 -15.76 -30.37 -11.51
N LEU A 275 -15.88 -29.82 -10.30
CA LEU A 275 -17.10 -29.92 -9.51
C LEU A 275 -18.27 -29.18 -10.15
N ILE A 276 -18.03 -28.05 -10.82
CA ILE A 276 -19.08 -27.34 -11.57
C ILE A 276 -19.43 -28.12 -12.84
N LYS A 277 -18.42 -28.51 -13.65
CA LYS A 277 -18.60 -29.26 -14.91
C LYS A 277 -19.44 -30.52 -14.74
N ASN A 278 -19.27 -31.24 -13.62
CA ASN A 278 -19.96 -32.51 -13.39
C ASN A 278 -21.28 -32.38 -12.60
N ALA A 279 -21.68 -31.19 -12.16
CA ALA A 279 -22.91 -31.00 -11.39
C ALA A 279 -24.16 -31.04 -12.29
N SER A 280 -25.24 -31.64 -11.78
CA SER A 280 -26.58 -31.54 -12.39
C SER A 280 -27.28 -30.22 -12.07
N LEU A 281 -26.95 -29.61 -10.93
CA LEU A 281 -27.48 -28.30 -10.52
C LEU A 281 -26.44 -27.56 -9.68
N VAL A 282 -26.20 -26.27 -9.96
CA VAL A 282 -25.32 -25.42 -9.15
C VAL A 282 -26.14 -24.39 -8.39
N CYS A 283 -26.01 -24.34 -7.07
CA CYS A 283 -26.64 -23.34 -6.21
C CYS A 283 -25.55 -22.45 -5.61
N THR A 284 -25.52 -21.17 -5.98
CA THR A 284 -24.43 -20.29 -5.57
C THR A 284 -24.84 -18.82 -5.46
N ASP A 285 -24.13 -18.07 -4.62
CA ASP A 285 -24.13 -16.59 -4.59
C ASP A 285 -22.79 -16.00 -5.09
N SER A 286 -21.94 -16.85 -5.68
CA SER A 286 -20.65 -16.48 -6.25
C SER A 286 -20.80 -16.08 -7.72
N PHE A 287 -20.30 -14.90 -8.06
CA PHE A 287 -20.26 -14.40 -9.43
C PHE A 287 -19.54 -15.38 -10.38
N HIS A 288 -18.36 -15.87 -10.00
CA HIS A 288 -17.61 -16.82 -10.82
C HIS A 288 -18.19 -18.23 -10.78
N GLY A 289 -18.89 -18.61 -9.69
CA GLY A 289 -19.66 -19.86 -9.68
C GLY A 289 -20.76 -19.86 -10.75
N ILE A 290 -21.42 -18.72 -10.94
CA ILE A 290 -22.41 -18.53 -12.01
C ILE A 290 -21.74 -18.54 -13.39
N ILE A 291 -20.64 -17.79 -13.58
CA ILE A 291 -19.94 -17.77 -14.88
C ILE A 291 -19.49 -19.17 -15.30
N PHE A 292 -18.83 -19.94 -14.42
CA PHE A 292 -18.40 -21.29 -14.79
C PHE A 292 -19.58 -22.24 -15.01
N SER A 293 -20.73 -22.01 -14.37
CA SER A 293 -21.96 -22.75 -14.71
C SER A 293 -22.44 -22.42 -16.12
N ILE A 294 -22.32 -21.16 -16.56
CA ILE A 294 -22.62 -20.74 -17.94
C ILE A 294 -21.62 -21.34 -18.93
N ILE A 295 -20.32 -21.28 -18.64
CA ILE A 295 -19.25 -21.81 -19.50
C ILE A 295 -19.45 -23.31 -19.75
N PHE A 296 -19.72 -24.09 -18.71
CA PHE A 296 -19.93 -25.54 -18.83
C PHE A 296 -21.39 -25.93 -19.16
N GLU A 297 -22.26 -24.97 -19.47
CA GLU A 297 -23.66 -25.20 -19.83
C GLU A 297 -24.43 -26.04 -18.78
N LYS A 298 -24.28 -25.69 -17.49
CA LYS A 298 -24.90 -26.37 -16.34
C LYS A 298 -26.13 -25.63 -15.85
N ASP A 299 -27.17 -26.36 -15.43
CA ASP A 299 -28.29 -25.75 -14.73
C ASP A 299 -27.83 -25.12 -13.41
N PHE A 300 -28.27 -23.90 -13.12
CA PHE A 300 -27.89 -23.19 -11.90
C PHE A 300 -29.00 -22.28 -11.34
N LEU A 301 -28.82 -21.90 -10.07
CA LEU A 301 -29.61 -20.91 -9.35
C LEU A 301 -28.70 -19.90 -8.67
N ALA A 302 -28.98 -18.63 -8.91
CA ALA A 302 -28.25 -17.50 -8.38
C ALA A 302 -28.95 -16.95 -7.13
N PHE A 303 -28.24 -16.88 -6.02
CA PHE A 303 -28.76 -16.35 -4.75
C PHE A 303 -28.17 -14.98 -4.44
N GLU A 304 -28.94 -14.18 -3.71
CA GLU A 304 -28.48 -12.89 -3.21
C GLU A 304 -27.55 -13.05 -2.01
N ARG A 305 -26.37 -12.43 -2.11
CA ARG A 305 -25.37 -12.43 -1.04
C ARG A 305 -25.66 -11.37 0.02
N PHE A 306 -26.15 -10.20 -0.40
CA PHE A 306 -26.39 -9.04 0.46
C PHE A 306 -27.87 -8.65 0.48
N LYS A 307 -28.39 -8.25 1.65
CA LYS A 307 -29.76 -7.72 1.80
C LYS A 307 -29.75 -6.19 1.74
N GLY A 308 -30.68 -5.58 1.00
CA GLY A 308 -30.98 -4.14 1.05
C GLY A 308 -30.27 -3.25 0.01
N LYS A 309 -30.59 -1.94 0.01
CA LYS A 309 -30.10 -0.91 -0.94
C LYS A 309 -28.75 -0.26 -0.54
N HIS A 310 -27.96 -0.89 0.32
CA HIS A 310 -26.69 -0.32 0.83
C HIS A 310 -25.63 -0.23 -0.29
N TYR A 311 -24.72 0.75 -0.26
CA TYR A 311 -23.67 0.92 -1.28
C TYR A 311 -22.71 -0.29 -1.41
N LEU A 312 -22.61 -1.10 -0.35
CA LEU A 312 -21.87 -2.37 -0.35
C LEU A 312 -22.60 -3.53 -1.04
N ASN A 313 -23.82 -3.33 -1.54
CA ASN A 313 -24.56 -4.39 -2.20
C ASN A 313 -23.89 -4.72 -3.54
N GLN A 314 -23.27 -5.89 -3.59
CA GLN A 314 -22.57 -6.40 -4.76
C GLN A 314 -23.42 -7.31 -5.64
N ASN A 315 -24.70 -7.52 -5.32
CA ASN A 315 -25.62 -8.35 -6.11
C ASN A 315 -25.83 -7.79 -7.52
N ASN A 316 -25.65 -6.47 -7.71
CA ASN A 316 -25.76 -5.81 -9.02
C ASN A 316 -24.90 -6.49 -10.09
N ARG A 317 -23.75 -7.06 -9.72
CA ARG A 317 -22.89 -7.80 -10.66
C ARG A 317 -23.58 -9.04 -11.22
N ILE A 318 -24.29 -9.77 -10.37
CA ILE A 318 -25.06 -10.96 -10.75
C ILE A 318 -26.27 -10.53 -11.58
N TYR A 319 -26.98 -9.49 -11.18
CA TYR A 319 -28.14 -9.00 -11.92
C TYR A 319 -27.76 -8.49 -13.31
N ASP A 320 -26.71 -7.66 -13.41
CA ASP A 320 -26.25 -7.09 -14.69
C ASP A 320 -25.76 -8.21 -15.63
N LEU A 321 -25.06 -9.23 -15.12
CA LEU A 321 -24.65 -10.42 -15.87
C LEU A 321 -25.86 -11.18 -16.40
N LEU A 322 -26.77 -11.62 -15.52
CA LEU A 322 -27.90 -12.46 -15.90
C LEU A 322 -28.89 -11.72 -16.81
N ASN A 323 -29.07 -10.42 -16.62
CA ASN A 323 -29.85 -9.58 -17.52
C ASN A 323 -29.24 -9.50 -18.93
N SER A 324 -27.91 -9.43 -19.03
CA SER A 324 -27.22 -9.33 -20.33
C SER A 324 -27.34 -10.58 -21.21
N ILE A 325 -27.71 -11.72 -20.64
CA ILE A 325 -27.83 -13.03 -21.32
C ILE A 325 -29.21 -13.67 -21.12
N MET A 326 -30.21 -12.88 -20.70
CA MET A 326 -31.60 -13.31 -20.51
C MET A 326 -31.76 -14.55 -19.59
N LEU A 327 -31.05 -14.55 -18.46
CA LEU A 327 -31.07 -15.60 -17.42
C LEU A 327 -31.56 -15.08 -16.05
N THR A 328 -32.35 -14.01 -16.04
CA THR A 328 -32.88 -13.42 -14.79
C THR A 328 -33.86 -14.35 -14.07
N ASP A 329 -34.47 -15.31 -14.78
CA ASP A 329 -35.29 -16.40 -14.24
C ASP A 329 -34.54 -17.32 -13.26
N ARG A 330 -33.20 -17.27 -13.27
CA ARG A 330 -32.34 -18.06 -12.38
C ARG A 330 -32.11 -17.40 -11.01
N ILE A 331 -32.56 -16.16 -10.82
CA ILE A 331 -32.38 -15.44 -9.56
C ILE A 331 -33.43 -15.91 -8.55
N VAL A 332 -32.98 -16.37 -7.39
CA VAL A 332 -33.87 -16.83 -6.31
C VAL A 332 -34.30 -15.66 -5.43
N GLN A 333 -35.57 -15.27 -5.53
CA GLN A 333 -36.22 -14.29 -4.65
C GLN A 333 -37.29 -14.97 -3.78
N GLY A 334 -37.18 -14.88 -2.45
CA GLY A 334 -38.27 -15.28 -1.55
C GLY A 334 -38.52 -16.80 -1.40
N ASN A 335 -39.77 -17.18 -1.04
CA ASN A 335 -40.14 -18.59 -0.78
C ASN A 335 -40.69 -19.28 -2.05
N ILE A 336 -39.88 -20.21 -2.56
CA ILE A 336 -40.15 -21.56 -3.11
C ILE A 336 -41.53 -21.80 -3.72
N ASN A 337 -41.68 -21.35 -4.97
CA ASN A 337 -42.40 -22.10 -6.00
C ASN A 337 -41.70 -21.92 -7.35
N ILE A 338 -40.39 -22.22 -7.37
CA ILE A 338 -39.60 -22.12 -8.60
C ILE A 338 -39.68 -23.48 -9.31
N GLU A 339 -40.49 -23.57 -10.35
CA GLU A 339 -40.35 -24.63 -11.36
C GLU A 339 -39.10 -24.34 -12.19
N ILE A 340 -38.04 -25.10 -11.95
CA ILE A 340 -36.76 -24.91 -12.63
C ILE A 340 -36.79 -25.76 -13.89
N SER A 341 -37.19 -25.14 -14.99
CA SER A 341 -36.99 -25.69 -16.33
C SER A 341 -35.49 -25.75 -16.66
N LYS A 342 -35.08 -26.76 -17.42
CA LYS A 342 -33.71 -26.89 -17.92
C LYS A 342 -33.35 -25.64 -18.73
N ILE A 343 -32.14 -25.11 -18.56
CA ILE A 343 -31.68 -23.96 -19.33
C ILE A 343 -31.53 -24.40 -20.79
N ASP A 344 -32.28 -23.75 -21.68
CA ASP A 344 -32.01 -23.81 -23.11
C ASP A 344 -30.89 -22.81 -23.46
N TYR A 345 -29.67 -23.33 -23.57
CA TYR A 345 -28.49 -22.54 -23.93
C TYR A 345 -28.46 -22.16 -25.41
N SER A 346 -29.23 -22.80 -26.30
CA SER A 346 -29.13 -22.60 -27.75
C SER A 346 -29.37 -21.14 -28.15
N LYS A 347 -30.49 -20.55 -27.73
CA LYS A 347 -30.85 -19.14 -27.98
C LYS A 347 -29.98 -18.16 -27.18
N LYS A 348 -29.53 -18.55 -25.99
CA LYS A 348 -28.73 -17.69 -25.10
C LYS A 348 -27.28 -17.58 -25.56
N LYS A 349 -26.78 -18.58 -26.28
CA LYS A 349 -25.43 -18.66 -26.82
C LYS A 349 -25.17 -17.60 -27.88
N GLU A 350 -26.14 -17.29 -28.74
CA GLU A 350 -25.99 -16.24 -29.75
C GLU A 350 -25.73 -14.86 -29.12
N TYR A 351 -26.55 -14.47 -28.14
CA TYR A 351 -26.35 -13.21 -27.40
C TYR A 351 -25.01 -13.18 -26.66
N LEU A 352 -24.63 -14.28 -26.01
CA LEU A 352 -23.35 -14.37 -25.31
C LEU A 352 -22.17 -14.27 -26.29
N LEU A 353 -22.22 -14.96 -27.42
CA LEU A 353 -21.19 -14.90 -28.46
C LEU A 353 -21.06 -13.50 -29.06
N GLN A 354 -22.18 -12.79 -29.27
CA GLN A 354 -22.15 -11.40 -29.71
C GLN A 354 -21.42 -10.51 -28.68
N LYS A 355 -21.70 -10.68 -27.39
CA LYS A 355 -21.05 -9.93 -26.31
C LYS A 355 -19.57 -10.27 -26.16
N ILE A 356 -19.21 -11.54 -26.32
CA ILE A 356 -17.80 -11.99 -26.38
C ILE A 356 -17.09 -11.34 -27.57
N GLY A 357 -17.72 -11.34 -28.75
CA GLY A 357 -17.19 -10.72 -29.97
C GLY A 357 -16.94 -9.22 -29.78
N GLN A 358 -17.90 -8.50 -29.21
CA GLN A 358 -17.73 -7.07 -28.85
C GLN A 358 -16.56 -6.85 -27.88
N SER A 359 -16.42 -7.72 -26.89
CA SER A 359 -15.38 -7.60 -25.86
C SER A 359 -13.98 -7.89 -26.41
N LYS A 360 -13.86 -8.92 -27.27
CA LYS A 360 -12.63 -9.20 -28.03
C LYS A 360 -12.29 -8.05 -28.98
N SER A 361 -13.28 -7.54 -29.71
CA SER A 361 -13.10 -6.40 -30.61
C SER A 361 -12.52 -5.20 -29.88
N PHE A 362 -13.08 -4.82 -28.72
CA PHE A 362 -12.54 -3.72 -27.90
C PHE A 362 -11.07 -3.96 -27.51
N LEU A 363 -10.76 -5.14 -26.97
CA LEU A 363 -9.42 -5.45 -26.51
C LEU A 363 -8.41 -5.43 -27.66
N PHE A 364 -8.74 -6.09 -28.78
CA PHE A 364 -7.83 -6.24 -29.91
C PHE A 364 -7.69 -4.97 -30.73
N SER A 365 -8.77 -4.19 -30.90
CA SER A 365 -8.68 -2.88 -31.56
C SER A 365 -7.83 -1.92 -30.73
N SER A 366 -8.02 -1.88 -29.41
CA SER A 366 -7.21 -1.05 -28.51
C SER A 366 -5.72 -1.42 -28.61
N LEU A 367 -5.41 -2.73 -28.59
CA LEU A 367 -4.02 -3.21 -28.74
C LEU A 367 -3.44 -2.89 -30.12
N SER A 368 -4.24 -3.04 -31.19
CA SER A 368 -3.80 -2.76 -32.57
C SER A 368 -3.53 -1.26 -32.78
N GLU A 369 -4.39 -0.39 -32.25
CA GLU A 369 -4.20 1.06 -32.30
C GLU A 369 -2.95 1.49 -31.52
N ILE A 370 -2.70 0.87 -30.37
CA ILE A 370 -1.46 1.10 -29.62
C ILE A 370 -0.26 0.65 -30.45
N ALA A 371 -0.30 -0.56 -31.03
CA ALA A 371 0.78 -1.11 -31.85
C ALA A 371 1.11 -0.24 -33.07
N GLY A 372 0.09 0.30 -33.75
CA GLY A 372 0.25 1.21 -34.88
C GLY A 372 0.83 2.58 -34.50
N ASN A 373 0.63 3.00 -33.25
CA ASN A 373 1.13 4.26 -32.69
C ASN A 373 2.41 4.10 -31.86
N ILE A 374 3.07 2.93 -31.86
CA ILE A 374 4.43 2.79 -31.32
C ILE A 374 5.41 3.47 -32.29
N VAL A 375 5.30 4.79 -32.39
CA VAL A 375 6.40 5.61 -32.84
C VAL A 375 7.45 5.53 -31.74
N ASN A 376 8.68 5.18 -32.11
CA ASN A 376 9.88 5.12 -31.26
C ASN A 376 10.26 6.51 -30.68
N GLU A 377 9.31 7.29 -30.17
CA GLU A 377 9.62 8.35 -29.23
C GLU A 377 10.00 7.70 -27.90
N LYS A 378 11.26 7.28 -27.79
CA LYS A 378 11.93 7.09 -26.50
C LYS A 378 11.95 8.44 -25.78
N LYS A 379 10.81 8.88 -25.25
CA LYS A 379 10.80 9.90 -24.21
C LYS A 379 11.34 9.24 -22.95
N GLU A 380 12.58 9.59 -22.64
CA GLU A 380 13.38 9.01 -21.58
C GLU A 380 12.83 9.41 -20.21
N PHE A 381 12.75 8.42 -19.32
CA PHE A 381 12.26 8.56 -17.94
C PHE A 381 13.03 9.64 -17.20
N SER A 382 12.33 10.58 -16.56
CA SER A 382 12.97 11.73 -15.92
C SER A 382 12.60 11.86 -14.45
N ILE A 383 13.31 12.73 -13.73
CA ILE A 383 12.99 13.01 -12.33
C ILE A 383 11.59 13.61 -12.14
N ARG A 384 10.96 14.16 -13.19
CA ARG A 384 9.56 14.65 -13.15
C ARG A 384 8.60 13.52 -12.84
N ASP A 385 8.87 12.35 -13.40
CA ASP A 385 8.07 11.14 -13.20
C ASP A 385 8.25 10.60 -11.77
N CYS A 386 9.28 11.06 -11.04
CA CYS A 386 9.55 10.71 -9.64
C CYS A 386 8.96 11.71 -8.62
N LYS A 387 8.20 12.74 -9.03
CA LYS A 387 7.76 13.82 -8.12
C LYS A 387 7.04 13.31 -6.85
N SER A 388 6.24 12.26 -6.97
CA SER A 388 5.49 11.67 -5.84
C SER A 388 6.35 10.99 -4.79
N THR A 389 7.54 10.49 -5.15
CA THR A 389 8.50 9.82 -4.26
C THR A 389 9.75 10.66 -3.99
N CYS A 390 9.82 11.87 -4.54
CA CYS A 390 10.96 12.76 -4.33
C CYS A 390 11.03 13.23 -2.87
N ILE A 391 12.21 13.12 -2.28
CA ILE A 391 12.52 13.53 -0.90
C ILE A 391 13.42 14.78 -0.82
N GLY A 392 13.75 15.39 -1.96
CA GLY A 392 14.62 16.58 -2.00
C GLY A 392 16.03 16.35 -1.48
N CYS A 393 16.58 15.13 -1.60
CA CYS A 393 17.88 14.80 -1.01
C CYS A 393 19.08 15.50 -1.68
N GLY A 394 18.99 15.87 -2.97
CA GLY A 394 20.10 16.52 -3.68
C GLY A 394 21.06 15.59 -4.43
N ALA A 395 20.97 14.27 -4.31
CA ALA A 395 21.83 13.35 -5.08
C ALA A 395 21.73 13.60 -6.60
N CYS A 396 20.51 13.76 -7.12
CA CYS A 396 20.27 14.10 -8.52
C CYS A 396 20.84 15.47 -8.93
N LEU A 397 20.85 16.46 -8.02
CA LEU A 397 21.44 17.79 -8.25
C LEU A 397 22.96 17.63 -8.45
N TYR A 398 23.63 16.98 -7.50
CA TYR A 398 25.08 16.80 -7.51
C TYR A 398 25.58 16.00 -8.74
N ASN A 399 24.87 14.94 -9.11
CA ASN A 399 25.30 14.06 -10.22
C ASN A 399 24.87 14.55 -11.61
N CYS A 400 24.19 15.70 -11.72
CA CYS A 400 23.73 16.23 -12.99
C CYS A 400 24.88 16.94 -13.74
N PRO A 401 25.36 16.44 -14.89
CA PRO A 401 26.52 17.00 -15.57
C PRO A 401 26.27 18.40 -16.18
N THR A 402 25.01 18.78 -16.36
CA THR A 402 24.62 20.05 -16.99
C THR A 402 23.96 21.04 -16.03
N ASN A 403 23.95 20.73 -14.72
CA ASN A 403 23.27 21.54 -13.71
C ASN A 403 21.81 21.86 -14.08
N ALA A 404 21.11 20.86 -14.64
CA ALA A 404 19.72 20.96 -15.07
C ALA A 404 18.72 20.80 -13.92
N ILE A 405 19.17 20.45 -12.72
CA ILE A 405 18.33 20.13 -11.57
C ILE A 405 18.52 21.19 -10.48
N ASN A 406 17.45 21.53 -9.77
CA ASN A 406 17.49 22.35 -8.55
C ASN A 406 16.65 21.69 -7.44
N ILE A 407 16.89 22.00 -6.17
CA ILE A 407 16.04 21.59 -5.04
C ILE A 407 15.26 22.80 -4.54
N LYS A 408 13.92 22.74 -4.56
CA LYS A 408 13.03 23.82 -4.13
C LYS A 408 11.97 23.33 -3.16
N LEU A 409 11.55 24.21 -2.25
CA LEU A 409 10.37 24.01 -1.44
C LEU A 409 9.13 24.29 -2.29
N GLU A 410 8.32 23.26 -2.53
CA GLU A 410 7.10 23.34 -3.32
C GLU A 410 5.92 23.88 -2.48
N ASN A 411 4.82 24.28 -3.13
CA ASN A 411 3.63 24.85 -2.47
C ASN A 411 2.96 23.92 -1.45
N ASP A 412 3.12 22.60 -1.62
CA ASP A 412 2.63 21.59 -0.67
C ASP A 412 3.57 21.42 0.54
N GLY A 413 4.62 22.24 0.65
CA GLY A 413 5.53 22.31 1.79
C GLY A 413 6.56 21.20 1.85
N PHE A 414 7.00 20.66 0.70
CA PHE A 414 8.09 19.68 0.64
C PHE A 414 9.21 20.12 -0.31
N PHE A 415 10.46 19.91 0.10
CA PHE A 415 11.62 20.04 -0.78
C PHE A 415 11.60 18.94 -1.83
N ARG A 416 11.66 19.32 -3.11
CA ARG A 416 11.74 18.40 -4.25
C ARG A 416 12.71 18.88 -5.32
N ALA A 417 13.13 17.93 -6.14
CA ALA A 417 13.92 18.22 -7.32
C ALA A 417 13.04 18.78 -8.44
N GLU A 418 13.49 19.88 -9.03
CA GLU A 418 12.92 20.53 -10.20
C GLU A 418 13.88 20.38 -11.38
N LEU A 419 13.38 19.95 -12.55
CA LEU A 419 14.17 19.74 -13.77
C LEU A 419 13.91 20.84 -14.78
N ASN A 420 14.98 21.55 -15.15
CA ASN A 420 15.04 22.40 -16.34
C ASN A 420 15.25 21.51 -17.58
N GLN A 421 14.25 21.49 -18.48
CA GLN A 421 14.28 20.66 -19.69
C GLN A 421 15.30 21.13 -20.71
N GLU A 422 15.50 22.44 -20.84
CA GLU A 422 16.39 23.04 -21.84
C GLU A 422 17.85 22.68 -21.56
N LYS A 423 18.20 22.46 -20.28
CA LYS A 423 19.54 22.01 -19.86
C LYS A 423 19.69 20.50 -19.81
N CYS A 424 18.60 19.74 -19.86
CA CYS A 424 18.61 18.29 -19.65
C CYS A 424 19.07 17.57 -20.91
N ILE A 425 20.19 16.85 -20.83
CA ILE A 425 20.71 16.01 -21.93
C ILE A 425 20.23 14.55 -21.85
N HIS A 426 19.24 14.27 -21.00
CA HIS A 426 18.64 12.94 -20.82
C HIS A 426 19.63 11.81 -20.45
N CYS A 427 20.77 12.11 -19.83
CA CYS A 427 21.78 11.09 -19.48
C CYS A 427 21.36 10.05 -18.39
N ASN A 428 20.14 10.12 -17.84
CA ASN A 428 19.57 9.22 -16.81
C ASN A 428 20.32 9.07 -15.47
N LYS A 429 21.47 9.72 -15.28
CA LYS A 429 22.24 9.71 -14.01
C LYS A 429 21.40 10.07 -12.78
N CYS A 430 20.47 11.01 -12.91
CA CYS A 430 19.58 11.43 -11.81
C CYS A 430 18.67 10.30 -11.30
N ILE A 431 18.30 9.37 -12.18
CA ILE A 431 17.49 8.20 -11.88
C ILE A 431 18.33 7.11 -11.22
N GLU A 432 19.54 6.91 -11.73
CA GLU A 432 20.50 5.93 -11.20
C GLU A 432 20.85 6.22 -9.75
N VAL A 433 21.12 7.47 -9.39
CA VAL A 433 21.50 7.85 -8.01
C VAL A 433 20.30 8.02 -7.07
N CYS A 434 19.09 8.11 -7.59
CA CYS A 434 17.89 8.31 -6.77
C CYS A 434 17.66 7.12 -5.81
N PRO A 435 17.41 7.35 -4.51
CA PRO A 435 17.21 6.27 -3.53
C PRO A 435 15.88 5.53 -3.69
N PHE A 436 14.98 5.95 -4.59
CA PHE A 436 13.71 5.25 -4.81
C PHE A 436 13.76 4.41 -6.09
N THR A 437 14.20 4.99 -7.22
CA THR A 437 14.18 4.33 -8.54
C THR A 437 15.38 3.43 -8.78
N GLY A 438 16.62 3.91 -8.56
CA GLY A 438 17.81 3.11 -8.83
C GLY A 438 18.22 2.18 -7.68
N ALA A 439 17.34 1.88 -6.73
CA ALA A 439 17.73 1.25 -5.46
C ALA A 439 18.22 -0.20 -5.66
N VAL A 440 19.53 -0.36 -5.80
CA VAL A 440 20.28 -1.62 -5.70
C VAL A 440 20.97 -1.62 -4.33
N GLY A 441 20.96 -2.74 -3.60
CA GLY A 441 21.73 -2.91 -2.35
C GLY A 441 21.00 -2.58 -1.04
N ALA A 442 19.66 -2.66 -1.00
CA ALA A 442 18.90 -2.54 0.24
C ALA A 442 18.79 -3.92 0.93
N ASN A 443 19.46 -4.09 2.07
CA ASN A 443 19.46 -5.35 2.83
C ASN A 443 18.30 -5.38 3.83
N SER A 444 17.61 -6.52 3.91
CA SER A 444 16.59 -6.75 4.93
C SER A 444 17.21 -6.75 6.33
N LEU A 445 16.51 -6.14 7.28
CA LEU A 445 16.93 -6.11 8.68
C LEU A 445 16.55 -7.38 9.46
N VAL A 446 15.77 -8.30 8.88
CA VAL A 446 15.13 -9.42 9.61
C VAL A 446 16.13 -10.33 10.35
N LYS A 447 17.38 -10.41 9.88
CA LYS A 447 18.41 -11.28 10.45
C LYS A 447 19.51 -10.52 11.22
N ASN A 448 19.38 -9.20 11.37
CA ASN A 448 20.41 -8.39 11.99
C ASN A 448 20.34 -8.49 13.51
N LYS A 449 21.47 -8.20 14.18
CA LYS A 449 21.48 -8.07 15.64
C LYS A 449 20.84 -6.74 16.05
N LEU A 450 20.29 -6.70 17.26
CA LEU A 450 19.76 -5.48 17.86
C LEU A 450 20.39 -5.31 19.23
N TYR A 451 20.82 -4.08 19.54
CA TYR A 451 21.33 -3.71 20.85
C TYR A 451 20.51 -2.58 21.46
N ALA A 452 20.30 -2.64 22.77
CA ALA A 452 19.83 -1.54 23.58
C ALA A 452 21.03 -0.80 24.17
N TYR A 453 21.10 0.52 23.97
CA TYR A 453 22.18 1.38 24.46
C TYR A 453 21.64 2.55 25.29
N GLN A 454 22.30 2.85 26.42
CA GLN A 454 22.07 4.05 27.20
C GLN A 454 23.40 4.61 27.73
N ASP A 455 23.65 5.88 27.47
CA ASP A 455 24.83 6.63 27.90
C ASP A 455 24.77 7.09 29.38
N CYS A 456 25.75 7.86 29.83
CA CYS A 456 25.79 8.50 31.15
C CYS A 456 24.74 9.63 31.30
N ASP A 457 24.40 9.99 32.54
CA ASP A 457 23.29 10.93 32.84
C ASP A 457 23.43 12.29 32.16
N GLU A 458 24.62 12.88 32.16
CA GLU A 458 24.91 14.17 31.52
C GLU A 458 24.54 14.16 30.02
N THR A 459 24.85 13.06 29.34
CA THR A 459 24.49 12.87 27.93
C THR A 459 22.98 12.69 27.76
N LEU A 460 22.34 11.94 28.65
CA LEU A 460 20.91 11.63 28.55
C LEU A 460 20.01 12.86 28.72
N GLU A 461 20.37 13.79 29.58
CA GLU A 461 19.62 15.02 29.83
C GLU A 461 19.55 15.93 28.59
N SER A 462 20.58 15.87 27.74
CA SER A 462 20.72 16.75 26.57
C SER A 462 20.40 16.09 25.22
N THR A 463 20.09 14.78 25.20
CA THR A 463 19.83 14.01 23.96
C THR A 463 18.37 13.55 23.86
N SER A 464 17.94 13.08 22.68
CA SER A 464 16.54 12.66 22.44
C SER A 464 16.21 11.24 22.90
N SER A 465 17.22 10.41 23.12
CA SER A 465 17.08 8.97 23.37
C SER A 465 18.15 8.54 24.38
N GLY A 466 18.68 7.32 24.26
CA GLY A 466 19.78 6.78 25.06
C GLY A 466 21.18 7.31 24.72
N GLY A 467 21.33 8.40 23.97
CA GLY A 467 22.62 9.06 23.74
C GLY A 467 23.55 8.45 22.67
N ALA A 468 23.18 7.32 22.04
CA ALA A 468 24.06 6.60 21.10
C ALA A 468 24.65 7.49 19.98
N ALA A 469 23.81 8.25 19.27
CA ALA A 469 24.25 9.10 18.16
C ALA A 469 25.27 10.18 18.59
N TYR A 470 25.06 10.76 19.79
CA TYR A 470 25.98 11.75 20.34
C TYR A 470 27.34 11.11 20.65
N ARG A 471 27.33 9.96 21.35
CA ARG A 471 28.56 9.26 21.72
C ARG A 471 29.37 8.81 20.53
N ILE A 472 28.70 8.26 19.51
CA ILE A 472 29.35 7.87 18.25
C ILE A 472 30.01 9.10 17.61
N SER A 473 29.29 10.22 17.54
CA SER A 473 29.82 11.46 16.95
C SER A 473 31.05 11.96 17.69
N GLU A 474 31.02 11.97 19.02
CA GLU A 474 32.14 12.45 19.85
C GLU A 474 33.38 11.56 19.71
N ILE A 475 33.22 10.23 19.82
CA ILE A 475 34.35 9.30 19.69
C ILE A 475 34.96 9.36 18.28
N LEU A 476 34.12 9.36 17.23
CA LEU A 476 34.62 9.39 15.85
C LEU A 476 35.24 10.74 15.49
N LEU A 477 34.70 11.85 15.97
CA LEU A 477 35.32 13.16 15.78
C LEU A 477 36.73 13.22 16.40
N ARG A 478 36.91 12.69 17.61
CA ARG A 478 38.23 12.58 18.25
C ARG A 478 39.20 11.66 17.51
N ARG A 479 38.68 10.74 16.69
CA ARG A 479 39.45 9.88 15.78
C ARG A 479 39.71 10.52 14.40
N GLY A 480 39.38 11.80 14.24
CA GLY A 480 39.65 12.55 13.00
C GLY A 480 38.57 12.45 11.93
N TYR A 481 37.38 11.94 12.27
CA TYR A 481 36.25 11.95 11.33
C TYR A 481 35.54 13.29 11.34
N THR A 482 35.14 13.77 10.17
CA THR A 482 34.16 14.87 10.05
C THR A 482 32.75 14.33 10.25
N ILE A 483 31.92 15.04 11.03
CA ILE A 483 30.51 14.65 11.29
C ILE A 483 29.57 15.51 10.44
N ILE A 484 28.72 14.85 9.65
CA ILE A 484 27.60 15.48 8.92
C ILE A 484 26.31 15.09 9.63
N GLY A 485 25.53 16.07 10.09
CA GLY A 485 24.28 15.82 10.81
C GLY A 485 23.30 16.97 10.78
N CYS A 486 22.10 16.75 11.31
CA CYS A 486 20.99 17.70 11.21
C CYS A 486 20.95 18.73 12.35
N THR A 487 20.92 20.01 12.00
CA THR A 487 20.63 21.13 12.89
C THR A 487 19.26 21.77 12.58
N TYR A 488 18.83 22.71 13.43
CA TYR A 488 17.68 23.57 13.17
C TYR A 488 18.19 24.99 12.89
N ASP A 489 17.82 25.52 11.74
CA ASP A 489 18.15 26.86 11.27
C ASP A 489 17.06 27.83 11.71
N TYR A 490 17.38 28.71 12.65
CA TYR A 490 16.39 29.60 13.26
C TYR A 490 15.95 30.72 12.31
N ASP A 491 16.85 31.21 11.46
CA ASP A 491 16.56 32.25 10.47
C ASP A 491 15.52 31.77 9.44
N GLY A 492 15.75 30.57 8.89
CA GLY A 492 14.86 29.96 7.90
C GLY A 492 13.68 29.18 8.50
N ASN A 493 13.70 28.92 9.82
CA ASN A 493 12.81 27.96 10.48
C ASN A 493 12.77 26.58 9.81
N ILE A 494 13.92 26.11 9.35
CA ILE A 494 14.07 24.82 8.65
C ILE A 494 15.03 23.89 9.38
N ALA A 495 14.88 22.59 9.17
CA ALA A 495 15.94 21.64 9.49
C ALA A 495 16.95 21.60 8.32
N LYS A 496 18.25 21.60 8.59
CA LYS A 496 19.30 21.44 7.56
C LYS A 496 20.45 20.59 8.06
N HIS A 497 21.14 19.88 7.16
CA HIS A 497 22.36 19.18 7.53
C HIS A 497 23.58 20.11 7.41
N ILE A 498 24.47 20.03 8.38
CA ILE A 498 25.70 20.81 8.45
C ILE A 498 26.91 19.90 8.67
N VAL A 499 28.08 20.43 8.36
CA VAL A 499 29.39 19.80 8.58
C VAL A 499 29.96 20.28 9.91
N VAL A 500 30.40 19.35 10.74
CA VAL A 500 31.00 19.60 12.07
C VAL A 500 32.37 18.94 12.16
N ARG A 501 33.40 19.75 12.41
CA ARG A 501 34.80 19.34 12.63
C ARG A 501 35.31 19.63 14.04
N GLU A 502 34.52 20.32 14.87
CA GLU A 502 34.92 20.77 16.20
C GLU A 502 33.98 20.20 17.27
N GLU A 503 34.53 19.64 18.35
CA GLU A 503 33.76 18.94 19.39
C GLU A 503 32.68 19.82 20.02
N LYS A 504 33.00 21.10 20.28
CA LYS A 504 32.06 22.09 20.83
C LYS A 504 30.80 22.27 19.97
N LYS A 505 30.90 22.03 18.65
CA LYS A 505 29.81 22.19 17.69
C LYS A 505 28.94 20.92 17.53
N ILE A 506 29.31 19.77 18.10
CA ILE A 506 28.47 18.55 18.09
C ILE A 506 27.10 18.83 18.74
N SER A 507 27.07 19.70 19.75
CA SER A 507 25.84 20.10 20.45
C SER A 507 24.75 20.65 19.51
N LEU A 508 25.12 21.26 18.37
CA LEU A 508 24.20 21.76 17.34
C LEU A 508 23.40 20.65 16.64
N LEU A 509 23.91 19.42 16.69
CA LEU A 509 23.31 18.24 16.06
C LEU A 509 22.35 17.51 17.01
N LYS A 510 22.37 17.82 18.32
CA LYS A 510 21.50 17.19 19.31
C LYS A 510 20.02 17.48 19.01
N GLY A 511 19.16 16.55 19.44
CA GLY A 511 17.71 16.69 19.29
C GLY A 511 17.17 16.19 17.96
N SER A 512 16.04 15.47 18.00
CA SER A 512 15.25 15.13 16.81
C SER A 512 14.56 16.37 16.22
N LYS A 513 14.52 16.48 14.88
CA LYS A 513 13.75 17.48 14.15
C LYS A 513 12.70 16.74 13.32
N TYR A 514 11.42 16.89 13.66
CA TYR A 514 10.32 16.13 13.02
C TYR A 514 9.75 16.84 11.78
N ILE A 515 10.63 17.45 11.00
CA ILE A 515 10.33 18.14 9.74
C ILE A 515 11.37 17.69 8.71
N GLN A 516 11.05 17.81 7.42
CA GLN A 516 11.99 17.43 6.35
C GLN A 516 13.24 18.31 6.43
N SER A 517 14.43 17.71 6.43
CA SER A 517 15.68 18.48 6.42
C SER A 517 16.14 18.79 5.00
N PHE A 518 16.65 20.00 4.80
CA PHE A 518 17.43 20.35 3.62
C PHE A 518 18.79 19.62 3.70
N PHE A 519 19.08 18.80 2.69
CA PHE A 519 20.19 17.86 2.71
C PHE A 519 21.16 18.04 1.53
N ALA A 520 20.79 18.82 0.52
CA ALA A 520 21.51 18.88 -0.75
C ALA A 520 22.95 19.40 -0.64
N ASP A 521 23.19 20.41 0.21
CA ASP A 521 24.50 21.07 0.34
C ASP A 521 25.62 20.13 0.78
N VAL A 522 25.28 19.03 1.48
CA VAL A 522 26.31 18.11 1.99
C VAL A 522 27.00 17.31 0.88
N PHE A 523 26.38 17.19 -0.31
CA PHE A 523 26.96 16.42 -1.42
C PHE A 523 28.19 17.10 -1.99
N GLU A 524 28.16 18.43 -2.16
CA GLU A 524 29.30 19.19 -2.66
C GLU A 524 30.51 19.02 -1.73
N TYR A 525 30.28 19.14 -0.43
CA TYR A 525 31.32 18.92 0.57
C TYR A 525 31.93 17.51 0.49
N ILE A 526 31.10 16.46 0.46
CA ILE A 526 31.58 15.06 0.40
C ILE A 526 32.38 14.82 -0.90
N GLY A 527 31.93 15.40 -2.01
CA GLY A 527 32.59 15.28 -3.30
C GLY A 527 33.96 15.97 -3.38
N LEU A 528 34.14 17.10 -2.69
CA LEU A 528 35.37 17.87 -2.71
C LEU A 528 36.43 17.43 -1.68
N ASN A 529 36.04 16.66 -0.67
CA ASN A 529 36.92 16.31 0.45
C ASN A 529 37.11 14.78 0.57
N ASN A 530 38.36 14.34 0.70
CA ASN A 530 38.73 12.92 0.82
C ASN A 530 39.01 12.46 2.26
N GLU A 531 38.75 13.29 3.26
CA GLU A 531 38.86 12.91 4.68
C GLU A 531 37.82 11.85 5.10
N PRO A 532 38.04 11.14 6.22
CA PRO A 532 37.03 10.25 6.81
C PRO A 532 35.79 11.03 7.27
N ILE A 533 34.60 10.55 6.90
CA ILE A 533 33.32 11.24 7.16
C ILE A 533 32.32 10.29 7.82
N VAL A 534 31.53 10.80 8.76
CA VAL A 534 30.32 10.15 9.26
C VAL A 534 29.11 10.93 8.77
N VAL A 535 28.19 10.25 8.08
CA VAL A 535 26.94 10.85 7.62
C VAL A 535 25.78 10.33 8.44
N PHE A 536 25.16 11.22 9.22
CA PHE A 536 23.87 10.97 9.84
C PHE A 536 22.74 11.45 8.92
N GLY A 537 21.68 10.65 8.78
CA GLY A 537 20.49 11.06 8.03
C GLY A 537 19.31 10.10 8.23
N THR A 538 18.22 10.36 7.50
CA THR A 538 17.17 9.34 7.33
C THR A 538 17.65 8.25 6.35
N PRO A 539 17.05 7.04 6.34
CA PRO A 539 17.50 5.95 5.49
C PRO A 539 17.55 6.30 4.00
N CYS A 540 16.59 7.10 3.54
CA CYS A 540 16.53 7.54 2.16
C CYS A 540 17.58 8.62 1.82
N GLN A 541 17.98 9.46 2.77
CA GLN A 541 19.09 10.41 2.61
C GLN A 541 20.45 9.70 2.58
N VAL A 542 20.67 8.78 3.52
CA VAL A 542 21.91 7.98 3.61
C VAL A 542 22.12 7.15 2.35
N SER A 543 21.07 6.49 1.86
CA SER A 543 21.08 5.78 0.58
C SER A 543 21.47 6.69 -0.59
N ALA A 544 20.95 7.92 -0.62
CA ALA A 544 21.27 8.88 -1.68
C ALA A 544 22.76 9.26 -1.71
N VAL A 545 23.40 9.42 -0.54
CA VAL A 545 24.85 9.66 -0.44
C VAL A 545 25.62 8.44 -0.91
N LYS A 546 25.32 7.26 -0.38
CA LYS A 546 26.04 6.02 -0.73
C LYS A 546 26.05 5.76 -2.23
N LYS A 547 24.95 6.06 -2.91
CA LYS A 547 24.83 5.90 -4.37
C LYS A 547 25.55 6.96 -5.20
N SER A 548 25.74 8.15 -4.65
CA SER A 548 26.51 9.20 -5.32
C SER A 548 28.02 9.00 -5.16
N PHE A 549 28.43 8.22 -4.15
CA PHE A 549 29.82 7.97 -3.80
C PHE A 549 30.09 6.47 -3.56
N PRO A 550 29.82 5.57 -4.52
CA PRO A 550 29.89 4.12 -4.30
C PRO A 550 31.30 3.63 -3.94
N GLU A 551 32.34 4.28 -4.46
CA GLU A 551 33.75 3.91 -4.25
C GLU A 551 34.36 4.50 -2.95
N ARG A 552 33.61 5.28 -2.17
CA ARG A 552 34.13 5.97 -0.97
C ARG A 552 34.07 5.09 0.27
N GLU A 553 35.12 4.30 0.49
CA GLU A 553 35.23 3.41 1.66
C GLU A 553 35.46 4.13 2.99
N ASN A 554 35.90 5.38 3.00
CA ASN A 554 36.16 6.13 4.23
C ASN A 554 34.94 6.89 4.79
N ILE A 555 33.74 6.61 4.26
CA ILE A 555 32.48 7.13 4.78
C ILE A 555 31.83 6.08 5.67
N ILE A 556 31.35 6.52 6.84
CA ILE A 556 30.48 5.76 7.74
C ILE A 556 29.06 6.29 7.58
N TYR A 557 28.13 5.39 7.27
CA TYR A 557 26.74 5.70 7.01
C TYR A 557 25.87 5.35 8.23
N ILE A 558 25.27 6.35 8.88
CA ILE A 558 24.41 6.14 10.05
C ILE A 558 23.02 6.70 9.76
N GLU A 559 22.01 5.84 9.83
CA GLU A 559 20.62 6.23 9.60
C GLU A 559 19.78 6.22 10.87
N LEU A 560 18.79 7.10 10.92
CA LEU A 560 17.82 7.18 12.01
C LEU A 560 16.50 6.51 11.63
N ILE A 561 15.90 5.73 12.56
CA ILE A 561 14.54 5.19 12.40
C ILE A 561 13.60 6.36 12.08
N CYS A 562 12.88 6.26 10.96
CA CYS A 562 12.04 7.34 10.44
C CYS A 562 10.62 6.84 10.18
N HIS A 563 9.62 7.54 10.74
CA HIS A 563 8.20 7.21 10.56
C HIS A 563 7.59 7.91 9.33
N GLY A 564 8.11 9.08 9.00
CA GLY A 564 7.63 9.98 7.95
C GLY A 564 7.97 11.42 8.32
N VAL A 565 7.88 12.33 7.36
CA VAL A 565 8.05 13.77 7.59
C VAL A 565 6.78 14.51 7.17
N PRO A 566 6.20 15.37 8.02
CA PRO A 566 5.03 16.17 7.66
C PRO A 566 5.43 17.34 6.75
N THR A 567 4.44 17.92 6.07
CA THR A 567 4.60 19.15 5.27
C THR A 567 5.08 20.33 6.13
N TYR A 568 5.94 21.20 5.57
CA TYR A 568 6.29 22.48 6.18
C TYR A 568 5.08 23.41 6.37
N ASN A 569 4.02 23.24 5.59
CA ASN A 569 2.77 24.00 5.76
C ASN A 569 2.16 23.75 7.15
N LEU A 570 2.29 22.51 7.67
CA LEU A 570 1.89 22.20 9.05
C LEU A 570 2.73 22.99 10.05
N PHE A 571 4.05 22.99 9.89
CA PHE A 571 4.96 23.64 10.83
C PHE A 571 4.75 25.16 10.84
N ASN A 572 4.67 25.78 9.67
CA ASN A 572 4.42 27.22 9.55
C ASN A 572 3.06 27.61 10.15
N LYS A 573 2.00 26.86 9.84
CA LYS A 573 0.67 27.08 10.43
C LYS A 573 0.65 26.84 11.94
N TYR A 574 1.45 25.89 12.44
CA TYR A 574 1.60 25.64 13.87
C TYR A 574 2.30 26.81 14.58
N LEU A 575 3.37 27.35 13.99
CA LEU A 575 4.03 28.54 14.53
C LEU A 575 3.04 29.71 14.61
N ASN A 576 2.29 30.00 13.53
CA ASN A 576 1.26 31.04 13.52
C ASN A 576 0.16 30.79 14.57
N TYR A 577 -0.31 29.54 14.70
CA TYR A 577 -1.27 29.15 15.75
C TYR A 577 -0.75 29.50 17.16
N LEU A 578 0.53 29.27 17.44
CA LEU A 578 1.14 29.61 18.72
C LEU A 578 1.30 31.14 18.92
N ARG A 579 1.58 31.89 17.85
CA ARG A 579 1.59 33.37 17.89
C ARG A 579 0.23 33.91 18.30
N GLU A 580 -0.82 33.50 17.61
CA GLU A 580 -2.18 34.00 17.80
C GLU A 580 -2.82 33.55 19.11
N ASN A 581 -2.77 32.25 19.41
CA ASN A 581 -3.59 31.65 20.47
C ASN A 581 -2.85 31.51 21.80
N LYS A 582 -1.52 31.44 21.77
CA LYS A 582 -0.71 31.32 22.99
C LYS A 582 0.00 32.63 23.35
N LYS A 583 0.14 33.57 22.40
CA LYS A 583 0.89 34.83 22.59
C LYS A 583 2.33 34.59 23.04
N VAL A 584 2.91 33.46 22.63
CA VAL A 584 4.24 32.98 23.06
C VAL A 584 5.33 33.23 22.02
N ILE A 585 5.01 33.43 20.74
CA ILE A 585 6.03 33.38 19.69
C ILE A 585 6.13 34.70 18.90
N GLY A 586 7.33 35.29 18.91
CA GLY A 586 7.87 36.19 17.89
C GLY A 586 9.00 35.48 17.15
N GLU A 587 10.25 35.76 17.52
CA GLU A 587 11.46 35.08 17.02
C GLU A 587 11.83 33.87 17.89
N ILE A 588 12.09 32.71 17.28
CA ILE A 588 12.36 31.47 18.02
C ILE A 588 13.82 31.47 18.49
N GLU A 589 14.03 31.52 19.81
CA GLU A 589 15.37 31.43 20.42
C GLU A 589 15.83 29.97 20.58
N LYS A 590 14.87 29.07 20.85
CA LYS A 590 15.16 27.64 21.07
C LYS A 590 13.94 26.79 20.75
N ILE A 591 14.16 25.68 20.06
CA ILE A 591 13.15 24.66 19.81
C ILE A 591 13.67 23.26 20.17
N SER A 592 12.82 22.46 20.80
CA SER A 592 13.02 21.04 21.00
C SER A 592 11.72 20.31 20.68
N PHE A 593 11.78 19.39 19.72
CA PHE A 593 10.66 18.50 19.44
C PHE A 593 10.61 17.29 20.38
N ARG A 594 11.49 17.27 21.39
CA ARG A 594 11.55 16.18 22.35
C ARG A 594 12.08 16.65 23.69
N ASP A 595 11.25 17.42 24.39
CA ASP A 595 11.56 17.84 25.75
C ASP A 595 11.32 16.69 26.75
N LYS A 596 12.33 16.40 27.58
CA LYS A 596 12.28 15.30 28.55
C LYS A 596 11.82 15.72 29.95
N LYS A 597 11.38 16.98 30.18
CA LYS A 597 10.99 17.45 31.53
C LYS A 597 9.87 16.62 32.16
N ARG A 598 9.01 15.99 31.35
CA ARG A 598 7.90 15.13 31.81
C ARG A 598 8.17 13.64 31.57
N GLY A 599 9.42 13.27 31.30
CA GLY A 599 9.85 11.91 30.94
C GLY A 599 10.12 11.74 29.45
N TRP A 600 10.37 10.50 29.03
CA TRP A 600 10.71 10.18 27.64
C TRP A 600 9.44 10.12 26.78
N SER A 601 9.04 11.28 26.26
CA SER A 601 7.92 11.49 25.35
C SER A 601 8.35 12.35 24.16
N THR A 602 7.45 12.58 23.22
CA THR A 602 7.65 13.49 22.07
C THR A 602 7.03 14.86 22.35
N ASP A 603 7.36 15.50 23.46
CA ASP A 603 6.78 16.79 23.83
C ASP A 603 7.50 17.96 23.16
N MET A 604 6.74 18.97 22.73
CA MET A 604 7.27 20.19 22.12
C MET A 604 7.70 21.18 23.21
N TYR A 605 8.87 21.78 23.05
CA TYR A 605 9.31 22.95 23.80
C TYR A 605 9.79 24.04 22.84
N ILE A 606 9.27 25.26 23.01
CA ILE A 606 9.69 26.44 22.26
C ILE A 606 9.95 27.57 23.23
N LYS A 607 11.08 28.27 23.07
CA LYS A 607 11.40 29.53 23.74
C LYS A 607 11.46 30.65 22.70
N SER A 608 10.80 31.77 22.98
CA SER A 608 10.72 32.93 22.09
C SER A 608 10.40 34.17 22.91
N ASP A 609 11.12 35.26 22.68
CA ASP A 609 11.00 36.56 23.39
C ASP A 609 10.92 36.42 24.92
N GLY A 610 11.79 35.58 25.49
CA GLY A 610 11.79 35.26 26.92
C GLY A 610 10.59 34.44 27.44
N LYS A 611 9.60 34.14 26.61
CA LYS A 611 8.47 33.25 26.93
C LYS A 611 8.76 31.81 26.51
N PHE A 612 8.00 30.87 27.06
CA PHE A 612 8.12 29.45 26.72
C PHE A 612 6.77 28.78 26.51
N TYR A 613 6.74 27.83 25.58
CA TYR A 613 5.63 26.93 25.31
C TYR A 613 6.04 25.48 25.61
N HIS A 614 5.14 24.71 26.21
CA HIS A 614 5.31 23.27 26.44
C HIS A 614 4.08 22.50 25.95
N GLY A 615 4.21 21.81 24.83
CA GLY A 615 3.14 21.06 24.17
C GLY A 615 3.24 19.57 24.46
N ILE A 616 2.25 19.03 25.16
CA ILE A 616 2.15 17.57 25.41
C ILE A 616 1.74 16.88 24.13
N ASN A 617 2.48 15.86 23.69
CA ASN A 617 2.30 15.21 22.39
C ASN A 617 0.85 14.75 22.07
N THR A 618 0.11 14.27 23.06
CA THR A 618 -1.29 13.81 22.90
C THR A 618 -2.30 14.94 22.70
N LYS A 619 -1.92 16.19 23.00
CA LYS A 619 -2.78 17.38 22.93
C LYS A 619 -2.28 18.40 21.92
N ASP A 620 -0.97 18.42 21.68
CA ASP A 620 -0.29 19.35 20.80
C ASP A 620 -0.76 19.17 19.33
N PRO A 621 -1.24 20.24 18.66
CA PRO A 621 -1.72 20.16 17.29
C PRO A 621 -0.71 19.62 16.28
N PHE A 622 0.58 20.00 16.40
CA PHE A 622 1.63 19.52 15.50
C PHE A 622 1.84 18.02 15.69
N PHE A 623 1.99 17.56 16.93
CA PHE A 623 2.19 16.13 17.20
C PHE A 623 0.96 15.28 16.87
N LYS A 624 -0.26 15.78 17.05
CA LYS A 624 -1.46 15.06 16.60
C LYS A 624 -1.45 14.83 15.07
N MET A 625 -1.10 15.85 14.30
CA MET A 625 -1.01 15.74 12.84
C MET A 625 0.16 14.84 12.41
N PHE A 626 1.31 14.95 13.08
CA PHE A 626 2.47 14.09 12.85
C PHE A 626 2.17 12.62 13.17
N ILE A 627 1.75 12.30 14.40
CA ILE A 627 1.51 10.93 14.88
C ILE A 627 0.39 10.24 14.09
N SER A 628 -0.64 10.98 13.68
CA SER A 628 -1.71 10.43 12.83
C SER A 628 -1.24 10.13 11.41
N GLY A 629 -0.12 10.70 10.96
CA GLY A 629 0.47 10.47 9.64
C GLY A 629 -0.39 11.00 8.49
N VAL A 630 -1.27 11.98 8.74
CA VAL A 630 -2.26 12.44 7.76
C VAL A 630 -1.73 13.46 6.75
N CYS A 631 -0.51 13.96 6.96
CA CYS A 631 0.10 15.02 6.16
C CYS A 631 1.57 14.76 5.85
N TYR A 632 1.97 13.48 5.76
CA TYR A 632 3.34 13.11 5.41
C TYR A 632 3.66 13.38 3.93
N SER A 633 4.94 13.47 3.59
CA SER A 633 5.38 13.46 2.19
C SER A 633 4.86 12.22 1.46
N GLY A 634 4.52 12.37 0.18
CA GLY A 634 4.11 11.26 -0.70
C GLY A 634 5.07 10.06 -0.63
N ALA A 635 6.37 10.34 -0.59
CA ALA A 635 7.42 9.33 -0.48
C ALA A 635 7.34 8.48 0.80
N CYS A 636 6.79 9.02 1.90
CA CYS A 636 6.69 8.32 3.17
C CYS A 636 5.57 7.26 3.22
N TYR A 637 4.55 7.40 2.35
CA TYR A 637 3.50 6.39 2.12
C TYR A 637 3.97 5.28 1.18
N GLU A 638 5.06 5.53 0.45
CA GLU A 638 5.69 4.60 -0.49
C GLU A 638 7.15 4.28 -0.10
N CYS A 639 7.47 4.37 1.19
CA CYS A 639 8.84 4.24 1.67
C CYS A 639 9.31 2.77 1.58
N ARG A 640 10.42 2.53 0.88
CA ARG A 640 11.05 1.20 0.78
C ARG A 640 12.06 0.88 1.89
N TRP A 641 12.33 1.85 2.78
CA TRP A 641 13.45 1.80 3.73
C TRP A 641 13.06 1.42 5.16
N ARG A 642 11.78 1.11 5.41
CA ARG A 642 11.32 0.77 6.76
C ARG A 642 11.91 -0.53 7.26
N GLU A 643 12.04 -1.54 6.41
CA GLU A 643 12.55 -2.87 6.79
C GLU A 643 13.86 -3.21 6.07
N LYS A 644 14.35 -2.28 5.24
CA LYS A 644 15.56 -2.42 4.44
C LYS A 644 16.52 -1.28 4.74
N SER A 645 17.81 -1.54 4.68
CA SER A 645 18.87 -0.56 4.94
C SER A 645 20.00 -0.66 3.93
N SER A 646 20.66 0.47 3.67
CA SER A 646 21.95 0.54 2.96
C SER A 646 23.06 1.15 3.83
N ALA A 647 22.72 1.56 5.07
CA ALA A 647 23.63 2.19 6.02
C ALA A 647 24.53 1.14 6.71
N ASP A 648 25.57 1.60 7.40
CA ASP A 648 26.40 0.76 8.27
C ASP A 648 25.71 0.52 9.62
N LEU A 649 24.96 1.50 10.11
CA LEU A 649 24.30 1.46 11.42
C LEU A 649 22.93 2.14 11.36
N ARG A 650 21.91 1.51 11.96
CA ARG A 650 20.60 2.12 12.19
C ARG A 650 20.40 2.41 13.68
N LEU A 651 19.98 3.63 13.99
CA LEU A 651 19.73 4.12 15.34
C LEU A 651 18.30 4.60 15.51
N GLY A 652 17.74 4.48 16.71
CA GLY A 652 16.49 5.15 17.05
C GLY A 652 16.08 4.86 18.48
N ASP A 653 14.85 5.19 18.84
CA ASP A 653 14.36 4.93 20.19
C ASP A 653 13.96 3.48 20.39
N PHE A 654 14.27 2.91 21.55
CA PHE A 654 13.78 1.61 21.99
C PHE A 654 12.38 1.72 22.58
N TRP A 655 11.42 2.01 21.70
CA TRP A 655 10.00 2.02 22.07
C TRP A 655 9.51 0.62 22.49
N GLY A 656 8.32 0.58 23.10
CA GLY A 656 7.67 -0.67 23.49
C GLY A 656 7.65 -0.90 25.01
N GLY A 657 7.27 -2.12 25.41
CA GLY A 657 7.03 -2.45 26.81
C GLY A 657 8.30 -2.61 27.66
N LYS A 658 9.42 -2.99 27.04
CA LYS A 658 10.65 -3.44 27.73
C LYS A 658 11.30 -2.33 28.57
N PHE A 659 11.43 -1.13 28.02
CA PHE A 659 12.02 0.04 28.70
C PHE A 659 10.98 1.10 29.11
N ARG A 660 9.70 0.72 29.25
CA ARG A 660 8.60 1.67 29.52
C ARG A 660 8.75 2.47 30.82
N LYS A 661 9.48 1.95 31.81
CA LYS A 661 9.75 2.63 33.08
C LYS A 661 10.89 3.66 32.98
N ASP A 662 11.68 3.59 31.91
CA ASP A 662 12.78 4.50 31.67
C ASP A 662 12.25 5.89 31.29
N LYS A 663 12.76 6.93 31.96
CA LYS A 663 12.35 8.32 31.76
C LYS A 663 13.37 9.13 30.95
N LEU A 664 14.57 8.60 30.77
CA LEU A 664 15.70 9.26 30.11
C LEU A 664 15.95 8.69 28.71
N GLY A 665 15.39 7.55 28.39
CA GLY A 665 15.37 6.95 27.05
C GLY A 665 16.51 5.97 26.80
N VAL A 666 16.23 5.01 25.92
CA VAL A 666 17.16 3.94 25.50
C VAL A 666 17.17 3.90 23.98
N SER A 667 18.36 3.79 23.39
CA SER A 667 18.52 3.71 21.94
C SER A 667 18.53 2.27 21.44
N MET A 668 17.81 2.01 20.34
CA MET A 668 18.06 0.85 19.47
C MET A 668 19.30 1.12 18.64
N VAL A 669 20.18 0.12 18.55
CA VAL A 669 21.39 0.14 17.74
C VAL A 669 21.43 -1.16 16.93
N ILE A 670 21.33 -1.04 15.60
CA ILE A 670 21.26 -2.18 14.67
C ILE A 670 22.45 -2.06 13.71
N PRO A 671 23.51 -2.89 13.84
CA PRO A 671 24.59 -2.95 12.87
C PRO A 671 24.12 -3.65 11.58
N ASN A 672 24.52 -3.09 10.45
CA ASN A 672 24.15 -3.55 9.11
C ASN A 672 25.37 -3.85 8.21
N SER A 673 26.57 -3.60 8.72
CA SER A 673 27.85 -3.87 8.04
C SER A 673 28.95 -4.14 9.07
N VAL A 674 30.15 -4.50 8.58
CA VAL A 674 31.35 -4.67 9.42
C VAL A 674 31.68 -3.38 10.18
N LYS A 675 31.63 -2.21 9.51
CA LYS A 675 31.80 -0.90 10.18
C LYS A 675 30.73 -0.66 11.26
N GLY A 676 29.50 -1.11 11.01
CA GLY A 676 28.43 -1.06 12.01
C GLY A 676 28.78 -1.87 13.26
N GLU A 677 29.29 -3.09 13.10
CA GLU A 677 29.73 -3.96 14.20
C GLU A 677 30.94 -3.38 14.95
N GLU A 678 31.86 -2.72 14.24
CA GLU A 678 32.97 -1.98 14.86
C GLU A 678 32.46 -0.84 15.76
N ILE A 679 31.47 -0.07 15.31
CA ILE A 679 30.84 0.99 16.12
C ILE A 679 30.11 0.39 17.33
N VAL A 680 29.41 -0.73 17.16
CA VAL A 680 28.79 -1.44 18.28
C VAL A 680 29.84 -1.88 19.31
N THR A 681 30.99 -2.38 18.86
CA THR A 681 32.11 -2.74 19.73
C THR A 681 32.68 -1.53 20.46
N MET A 682 32.79 -0.39 19.78
CA MET A 682 33.21 0.88 20.41
C MET A 682 32.23 1.29 21.52
N LEU A 683 30.92 1.23 21.26
CA LEU A 683 29.90 1.52 22.28
C LEU A 683 29.93 0.51 23.43
N LYS A 684 30.15 -0.77 23.15
CA LYS A 684 30.29 -1.83 24.17
C LYS A 684 31.46 -1.56 25.10
N ASN A 685 32.55 -1.01 24.59
CA ASN A 685 33.77 -0.75 25.35
C ASN A 685 33.78 0.62 26.04
N TYR A 686 32.79 1.48 25.81
CA TYR A 686 32.68 2.75 26.53
C TYR A 686 32.33 2.52 28.00
N GLU A 687 33.18 2.92 28.94
CA GLU A 687 33.06 2.52 30.35
C GLU A 687 31.86 3.16 31.06
N GLU A 688 31.55 4.44 30.78
CA GLU A 688 30.51 5.19 31.50
C GLU A 688 29.08 4.92 31.00
N LYS A 689 28.90 4.03 30.03
CA LYS A 689 27.55 3.66 29.56
C LYS A 689 26.76 2.98 30.69
N LYS A 690 25.47 3.24 30.75
CA LYS A 690 24.56 2.63 31.72
C LYS A 690 23.98 1.31 31.23
N ILE A 691 23.64 1.22 29.95
CA ILE A 691 23.01 0.04 29.36
C ILE A 691 23.74 -0.32 28.07
N PHE A 692 24.12 -1.59 27.95
CA PHE A 692 24.49 -2.22 26.70
C PHE A 692 24.01 -3.67 26.73
N LEU A 693 22.93 -3.98 26.02
CA LEU A 693 22.31 -5.30 26.06
C LEU A 693 21.94 -5.75 24.64
N GLU A 694 22.30 -6.97 24.26
CA GLU A 694 21.78 -7.60 23.04
C GLU A 694 20.30 -7.94 23.20
N GLN A 695 19.52 -7.73 22.14
CA GLN A 695 18.07 -7.90 22.09
C GLN A 695 17.66 -8.65 20.82
N ASP A 696 16.47 -9.24 20.87
CA ASP A 696 15.88 -9.90 19.71
C ASP A 696 15.39 -8.86 18.69
N ILE A 697 15.78 -9.01 17.43
CA ILE A 697 15.41 -8.10 16.34
C ILE A 697 13.89 -7.97 16.15
N SER A 698 13.09 -8.94 16.59
CA SER A 698 11.62 -8.83 16.63
C SER A 698 11.14 -7.65 17.49
N ASP A 699 11.93 -7.14 18.42
CA ASP A 699 11.60 -5.91 19.16
C ASP A 699 11.47 -4.71 18.20
N TYR A 700 12.32 -4.62 17.18
CA TYR A 700 12.21 -3.59 16.14
C TYR A 700 10.85 -3.65 15.43
N TYR A 701 10.46 -4.83 14.96
CA TYR A 701 9.20 -5.06 14.24
C TYR A 701 7.96 -4.89 15.14
N ARG A 702 8.10 -5.12 16.44
CA ARG A 702 7.00 -4.95 17.41
C ARG A 702 6.82 -3.52 17.89
N SER A 703 7.90 -2.72 17.94
CA SER A 703 7.86 -1.41 18.57
C SER A 703 7.98 -0.22 17.61
N GLN A 704 8.36 -0.46 16.36
CA GLN A 704 8.57 0.59 15.36
C GLN A 704 7.55 0.55 14.23
N GLN A 705 7.41 1.68 13.51
CA GLN A 705 6.57 1.76 12.32
C GLN A 705 7.26 1.14 11.10
N VAL A 706 7.22 -0.18 11.03
CA VAL A 706 7.87 -0.98 9.96
C VAL A 706 7.05 -1.06 8.66
N TYR A 707 5.77 -0.69 8.69
CA TYR A 707 4.90 -0.65 7.52
C TYR A 707 4.57 0.78 7.07
N ASN A 708 4.33 0.94 5.77
CA ASN A 708 3.83 2.19 5.20
C ASN A 708 2.41 2.47 5.68
N LEU A 709 2.15 3.70 6.14
CA LEU A 709 0.79 4.18 6.29
C LEU A 709 0.17 4.34 4.90
N LYS A 710 -1.16 4.23 4.82
CA LYS A 710 -1.87 4.54 3.59
C LYS A 710 -2.08 6.04 3.49
N LYS A 711 -1.83 6.61 2.30
CA LYS A 711 -2.11 8.02 2.02
C LYS A 711 -3.60 8.30 2.32
N PRO A 712 -3.93 9.32 3.14
CA PRO A 712 -5.32 9.63 3.49
C PRO A 712 -6.18 9.94 2.27
N LEU A 713 -7.48 9.62 2.37
CA LEU A 713 -8.43 9.97 1.32
C LEU A 713 -8.52 11.50 1.14
N HIS A 714 -8.53 12.26 2.24
CA HIS A 714 -8.58 13.73 2.22
C HIS A 714 -7.21 14.41 2.10
N TYR A 715 -6.17 13.73 1.61
CA TYR A 715 -4.81 14.27 1.65
C TYR A 715 -4.69 15.66 0.99
N GLU A 716 -5.24 15.83 -0.22
CA GLU A 716 -5.15 17.12 -0.93
C GLU A 716 -5.90 18.22 -0.16
N GLU A 717 -7.12 17.96 0.35
CA GLU A 717 -7.85 18.90 1.22
C GLU A 717 -7.04 19.30 2.47
N ILE A 718 -6.31 18.34 3.07
CA ILE A 718 -5.49 18.58 4.26
C ILE A 718 -4.32 19.48 3.90
N ILE A 719 -3.59 19.19 2.83
CA ILE A 719 -2.44 19.98 2.38
C ILE A 719 -2.89 21.40 2.01
N ASP A 720 -3.96 21.54 1.24
CA ASP A 720 -4.52 22.83 0.84
C ASP A 720 -5.00 23.62 2.06
N GLY A 721 -5.70 22.97 3.00
CA GLY A 721 -6.16 23.60 4.24
C GLY A 721 -5.00 24.04 5.15
N LEU A 722 -3.88 23.32 5.14
CA LEU A 722 -2.66 23.70 5.86
C LEU A 722 -1.93 24.88 5.20
N GLN A 723 -2.13 25.11 3.90
CA GLN A 723 -1.55 26.25 3.19
C GLN A 723 -2.35 27.54 3.38
N LYS A 724 -3.69 27.47 3.39
CA LYS A 724 -4.57 28.64 3.46
C LYS A 724 -4.54 29.31 4.84
N GLU A 725 -4.36 30.63 4.89
CA GLU A 725 -4.27 31.38 6.16
C GLU A 725 -5.57 31.33 6.98
N ASP A 726 -6.73 31.46 6.32
CA ASP A 726 -8.07 31.49 6.93
C ASP A 726 -8.51 30.17 7.59
N CYS A 727 -7.83 29.06 7.27
CA CYS A 727 -8.13 27.75 7.80
C CYS A 727 -7.46 27.52 9.16
N ASN A 728 -8.26 27.48 10.22
CA ASN A 728 -7.81 27.26 11.59
C ASN A 728 -7.22 25.83 11.81
N LEU A 729 -6.01 25.75 12.38
CA LEU A 729 -5.30 24.48 12.61
C LEU A 729 -6.08 23.50 13.50
N GLU A 730 -6.73 23.97 14.56
CA GLU A 730 -7.50 23.10 15.47
C GLU A 730 -8.70 22.47 14.75
N LYS A 731 -9.33 23.19 13.83
CA LYS A 731 -10.41 22.63 12.99
C LYS A 731 -9.88 21.51 12.10
N ILE A 732 -8.72 21.68 11.48
CA ILE A 732 -8.05 20.66 10.66
C ILE A 732 -7.72 19.43 11.52
N VAL A 733 -7.09 19.64 12.67
CA VAL A 733 -6.74 18.56 13.63
C VAL A 733 -7.98 17.79 14.06
N LYS A 734 -9.04 18.49 14.46
CA LYS A 734 -10.30 17.88 14.92
C LYS A 734 -10.97 17.06 13.82
N LYS A 735 -10.91 17.53 12.57
CA LYS A 735 -11.53 16.86 11.42
C LYS A 735 -10.73 15.64 10.94
N TYR A 736 -9.40 15.74 10.86
CA TYR A 736 -8.59 14.75 10.16
C TYR A 736 -7.65 13.92 11.04
N ALA A 737 -7.06 14.50 12.09
CA ALA A 737 -6.09 13.79 12.94
C ALA A 737 -6.73 13.13 14.17
N ASP A 738 -7.63 13.83 14.86
CA ASP A 738 -8.30 13.34 16.08
C ASP A 738 -9.01 11.98 15.87
N PRO A 739 -9.77 11.74 14.78
CA PRO A 739 -10.39 10.44 14.53
C PRO A 739 -9.37 9.30 14.44
N VAL A 740 -8.23 9.55 13.78
CA VAL A 740 -7.14 8.58 13.63
C VAL A 740 -6.47 8.30 14.97
N CYS A 741 -6.12 9.35 15.74
CA CYS A 741 -5.52 9.23 17.06
C CYS A 741 -6.41 8.44 18.04
N ARG A 742 -7.73 8.70 18.04
CA ARG A 742 -8.69 7.96 18.88
C ARG A 742 -8.78 6.49 18.49
N LYS A 743 -8.80 6.19 17.19
CA LYS A 743 -8.81 4.81 16.68
C LYS A 743 -7.56 4.05 17.11
N ASN A 744 -6.37 4.65 16.96
CA ASN A 744 -5.11 4.03 17.36
C ASN A 744 -5.08 3.78 18.87
N SER A 745 -5.48 4.76 19.69
CA SER A 745 -5.56 4.60 21.14
C SER A 745 -6.54 3.50 21.58
N PHE A 746 -7.68 3.36 20.90
CA PHE A 746 -8.63 2.29 21.17
C PHE A 746 -8.05 0.92 20.78
N TYR A 747 -7.42 0.82 19.60
CA TYR A 747 -6.77 -0.41 19.15
C TYR A 747 -5.67 -0.85 20.12
N ASP A 748 -4.84 0.08 20.58
CA ASP A 748 -3.82 -0.19 21.61
C ASP A 748 -4.44 -0.68 22.92
N LYS A 749 -5.59 -0.13 23.34
CA LYS A 749 -6.33 -0.61 24.53
C LYS A 749 -6.86 -2.03 24.31
N VAL A 750 -7.44 -2.33 23.15
CA VAL A 750 -7.93 -3.68 22.80
C VAL A 750 -6.78 -4.68 22.77
N LEU A 751 -5.67 -4.35 22.09
CA LEU A 751 -4.47 -5.18 22.10
C LEU A 751 -3.90 -5.38 23.50
N ARG A 752 -4.01 -4.41 24.41
CA ARG A 752 -3.58 -4.60 25.81
C ARG A 752 -4.48 -5.57 26.57
N ILE A 753 -5.78 -5.57 26.29
CA ILE A 753 -6.76 -6.45 26.94
C ILE A 753 -6.63 -7.88 26.41
N TYR A 754 -6.49 -8.04 25.08
CA TYR A 754 -6.53 -9.34 24.42
C TYR A 754 -5.15 -9.88 24.00
N GLY A 755 -4.11 -9.05 23.96
CA GLY A 755 -2.79 -9.36 23.41
C GLY A 755 -1.75 -9.90 24.39
N LYS A 756 -2.13 -10.29 25.61
CA LYS A 756 -1.29 -11.20 26.42
C LYS A 756 -1.52 -12.65 25.99
N LYS A 757 -0.99 -13.00 24.81
CA LYS A 757 -0.62 -14.35 24.33
C LYS A 757 -0.38 -14.26 22.81
N LYS A 758 0.73 -13.67 22.39
CA LYS A 758 1.44 -14.03 21.15
C LYS A 758 2.93 -13.85 21.38
#